data_AF-B0VFD0-F1
#
_entry.id   AF-B0VFD0-F1
#
_cell.length_a   1.000
_cell.length_b   1.000
_cell.length_c   1.000
_cell.angle_alpha   90.00
_cell.angle_beta   90.00
_cell.angle_gamma   90.00
#
_symmetry.space_group_name_H-M   'P 1'
#
loop_
_entity.id
_entity.type
_entity.pdbx_description
1 polymer ?
#
loop_
_entity_poly.entity_id
_entity_poly.type
_entity_poly.pdbx_seq_one_letter_code
_entity_poly.pdbx_strand_id
1 'polypeptide(L)'
;MRKKVLTAFMLGFMLISTLMGENISSPILSQTKSDTLYLQDFSLLSENDFRELENLLKEQQLNPQDLNFEKDWDLSTWGKSKSFLRSLQEPYYGLGLMQEIREAANKANTDEGFAFLVDLLYKNATDGAGSFPLYLNYKDLYQQEFNKKVKQPKDLFRFYEKALKDIIPVLVNAYSHYNLDLWNKYVFYLFVALRENEDSEAYNAYFNKHNIPLWEEIENQEIKELMELFQEADVLKAAMQFLALCDVIKNEAGKLNYTNKKPIIQECEFGTMVIGTGKDDVYNAKMFKKPLILLIEPAGNEKYTMTLATGAKNYTYLLIDYKGNDSYVNPDIGSLFFALSGLGISYDLEGNDIYRTGDFSFAGMMGIQLHRDFQGTDIYENGFFSQGAAIRGLSILQDMQGNDIYSATCLAQGFGSIRAAGVLLDFDGADNYLLGGKYFHSPLMPNDYLTLGQGVGFGLRPDFAGGLGLLFDKNGNDRYLGGVYAQGVGYWYALGMLIDEAGNDVYNAVYYPQGSGIHLASGFLFDGSGDDAYYSRHGPGQGAGHDWGLGIFIDAKGNDAYSIEGGNGLGLSNSVGIFIDKGGNDRYERNNPQNYGNAVYSRATGGIGLFLDKDGKDSYPDTLMTEGTTWKKGTYGIGRDLDSGKLMSSSTTDSETKKPAEIPMLPPPSPDEPIADIFSAAAEWEVGNAIERVKKAREIMLARADEAIDYVIKNKLDTKSGLEYRALEVLVKENEQFKQLLFDYTDDIDSLKAKNALSLIAGVGDSTLIETLRKHLNNGKYITTCLSLLGSIKSAESVDLLFQYAFHPSERYRYIVARSLKQIGTPEAHNCLKQMANDNSFLVKTLVRKWEEEQQ
;
A
#
# COMPACT_ATOMS: atom_id res chain seq x y z
N MET A 1 56.70 -6.44 -3.98
CA MET A 1 57.56 -5.75 -2.99
C MET A 1 56.83 -4.45 -2.62
N ARG A 2 56.30 -4.16 -1.43
CA ARG A 2 56.53 -4.60 -0.04
C ARG A 2 55.17 -4.93 0.65
N LYS A 3 55.23 -5.76 1.69
CA LYS A 3 54.16 -6.28 2.56
C LYS A 3 53.32 -5.14 3.22
N LYS A 4 51.99 -5.22 3.48
CA LYS A 4 51.24 -6.11 4.41
C LYS A 4 51.86 -6.02 5.84
N VAL A 5 51.24 -5.65 6.98
CA VAL A 5 49.90 -5.84 7.60
C VAL A 5 49.87 -4.99 8.90
N LEU A 6 48.71 -4.43 9.30
CA LEU A 6 48.01 -4.58 10.62
C LEU A 6 47.07 -3.36 10.89
N THR A 7 45.73 -3.53 10.92
CA THR A 7 44.86 -3.82 12.11
C THR A 7 44.93 -2.68 13.15
N ALA A 8 43.98 -1.74 13.29
CA ALA A 8 42.59 -1.79 13.79
C ALA A 8 42.47 -1.13 15.18
N PHE A 9 41.29 -0.52 15.45
CA PHE A 9 40.75 0.00 16.72
C PHE A 9 41.38 1.28 17.29
N MET A 10 40.73 2.19 18.04
CA MET A 10 39.34 2.63 18.33
C MET A 10 39.50 3.57 19.55
N LEU A 11 38.71 4.66 19.66
CA LEU A 11 38.58 5.56 20.83
C LEU A 11 39.85 6.33 21.26
N GLY A 12 39.83 7.52 21.85
CA GLY A 12 38.76 8.37 22.37
C GLY A 12 39.43 9.56 23.08
N PHE A 13 38.77 10.72 22.99
CA PHE A 13 38.86 11.95 23.80
C PHE A 13 39.97 12.13 24.86
N MET A 14 40.61 13.31 24.86
CA MET A 14 40.91 14.04 26.11
C MET A 14 40.96 15.58 25.93
N LEU A 15 40.53 16.25 27.00
CA LEU A 15 40.19 17.67 27.20
C LEU A 15 41.37 18.66 27.26
N ILE A 16 41.05 19.90 26.86
CA ILE A 16 41.31 21.24 27.46
C ILE A 16 42.72 21.57 28.01
N SER A 17 43.31 22.63 27.44
CA SER A 17 43.95 23.71 28.21
C SER A 17 43.97 25.04 27.45
N THR A 18 43.32 26.04 28.04
CA THR A 18 43.21 27.46 27.69
C THR A 18 44.48 28.27 27.95
N LEU A 19 44.71 29.36 27.18
CA LEU A 19 45.28 30.69 27.56
C LEU A 19 45.49 31.50 26.25
N MET A 20 44.57 32.40 25.87
CA MET A 20 44.45 33.84 26.19
C MET A 20 45.50 34.79 25.59
N GLY A 21 44.99 35.74 24.77
CA GLY A 21 45.51 37.10 24.50
C GLY A 21 46.50 37.22 23.32
N GLU A 22 46.46 38.21 22.44
CA GLU A 22 45.62 39.41 22.25
C GLU A 22 45.92 39.97 20.83
N ASN A 23 44.89 40.53 20.18
CA ASN A 23 44.89 41.59 19.16
C ASN A 23 46.04 41.73 18.14
N ILE A 24 45.75 41.44 16.85
CA ILE A 24 46.22 42.28 15.73
C ILE A 24 45.11 42.43 14.68
N SER A 25 44.78 43.71 14.45
CA SER A 25 44.03 44.37 13.37
C SER A 25 43.77 43.61 12.06
N SER A 26 42.52 43.74 11.59
CA SER A 26 42.09 43.47 10.20
C SER A 26 42.86 44.31 9.17
N PRO A 27 43.02 43.78 7.94
CA PRO A 27 42.49 44.52 6.81
C PRO A 27 41.73 43.63 5.81
N ILE A 28 40.50 44.07 5.50
CA ILE A 28 39.86 44.09 4.17
C ILE A 28 40.04 42.80 3.34
N LEU A 29 39.11 41.86 3.50
CA LEU A 29 38.84 40.82 2.49
C LEU A 29 37.65 41.25 1.62
N SER A 30 37.90 41.35 0.32
CA SER A 30 36.86 41.37 -0.70
C SER A 30 36.03 40.08 -0.57
N GLN A 31 34.77 40.23 -0.21
CA GLN A 31 33.80 39.13 -0.24
C GLN A 31 33.52 38.76 -1.70
N THR A 32 34.25 37.80 -2.24
CA THR A 32 33.71 36.91 -3.26
C THR A 32 32.67 36.04 -2.54
N LYS A 33 31.38 36.28 -2.82
CA LYS A 33 30.30 35.35 -2.45
C LYS A 33 30.67 33.98 -3.02
N SER A 34 31.10 33.07 -2.16
CA SER A 34 31.07 31.66 -2.45
C SER A 34 29.61 31.23 -2.35
N ASP A 35 29.00 30.89 -3.49
CA ASP A 35 27.73 30.19 -3.53
C ASP A 35 27.87 28.91 -2.72
N THR A 36 27.38 28.96 -1.49
CA THR A 36 27.16 27.77 -0.68
C THR A 36 25.86 27.21 -1.24
N LEU A 37 25.95 26.15 -2.05
CA LEU A 37 24.77 25.35 -2.39
C LEU A 37 24.15 24.93 -1.06
N TYR A 38 23.00 25.52 -0.72
CA TYR A 38 22.16 25.00 0.35
C TYR A 38 21.74 23.60 -0.11
N LEU A 39 22.25 22.55 0.55
CA LEU A 39 21.64 21.23 0.46
C LEU A 39 20.21 21.39 0.98
N GLN A 40 19.23 21.19 0.10
CA GLN A 40 17.82 21.24 0.47
C GLN A 40 17.56 20.11 1.48
N ASP A 41 16.98 20.46 2.63
CA ASP A 41 16.72 19.52 3.73
C ASP A 41 15.36 18.86 3.51
N PHE A 42 15.37 17.56 3.20
CA PHE A 42 14.16 16.74 3.02
C PHE A 42 13.78 15.95 4.27
N SER A 43 14.32 16.30 5.44
CA SER A 43 14.00 15.63 6.70
C SER A 43 12.51 15.79 7.04
N LEU A 44 11.82 14.68 7.27
CA LEU A 44 10.41 14.70 7.71
C LEU A 44 10.30 15.24 9.15
N LEU A 45 11.16 14.71 10.03
CA LEU A 45 11.24 15.03 11.45
C LEU A 45 12.65 15.49 11.82
N SER A 46 12.74 16.52 12.65
CA SER A 46 13.97 17.00 13.27
C SER A 46 14.36 16.14 14.47
N GLU A 47 15.61 16.29 14.96
CA GLU A 47 16.03 15.65 16.22
C GLU A 47 15.13 16.02 17.41
N ASN A 48 14.56 17.23 17.42
CA ASN A 48 13.67 17.66 18.48
C ASN A 48 12.32 16.94 18.41
N ASP A 49 11.79 16.71 17.21
CA ASP A 49 10.52 16.00 17.01
C ASP A 49 10.63 14.56 17.53
N PHE A 50 11.74 13.87 17.22
CA PHE A 50 12.01 12.55 17.77
C PHE A 50 12.13 12.53 19.30
N ARG A 51 12.74 13.57 19.90
CA ARG A 51 12.82 13.69 21.37
C ARG A 51 11.44 13.88 21.99
N GLU A 52 10.55 14.65 21.37
CA GLU A 52 9.19 14.84 21.88
C GLU A 52 8.34 13.56 21.77
N LEU A 53 8.44 12.81 20.68
CA LEU A 53 7.83 11.48 20.59
C LEU A 53 8.36 10.52 21.66
N GLU A 54 9.67 10.54 21.92
CA GLU A 54 10.28 9.75 23.00
C GLU A 54 9.74 10.17 24.37
N ASN A 55 9.54 11.48 24.61
CA ASN A 55 8.96 12.00 25.85
C ASN A 55 7.50 11.57 26.02
N LEU A 56 6.69 11.57 24.96
CA LEU A 56 5.32 11.04 24.97
C LEU A 56 5.28 9.56 25.34
N LEU A 57 6.16 8.74 24.76
CA LEU A 57 6.24 7.32 25.09
C LEU A 57 6.61 7.12 26.56
N LYS A 58 7.59 7.88 27.08
CA LYS A 58 8.01 7.80 28.50
C LYS A 58 6.87 8.10 29.47
N GLU A 59 5.98 9.03 29.14
CA GLU A 59 4.78 9.32 29.93
C GLU A 59 3.83 8.12 30.02
N GLN A 60 3.81 7.26 29.01
CA GLN A 60 3.08 5.98 29.02
C GLN A 60 3.87 4.81 29.60
N GLN A 61 5.05 5.08 30.18
CA GLN A 61 6.02 4.08 30.63
C GLN A 61 6.50 3.18 29.48
N LEU A 62 6.55 3.74 28.27
CA LEU A 62 7.05 3.13 27.06
C LEU A 62 8.35 3.81 26.62
N ASN A 63 9.02 3.22 25.64
CA ASN A 63 10.17 3.78 24.94
C ASN A 63 10.04 3.52 23.43
N PRO A 64 10.86 4.13 22.56
CA PRO A 64 10.75 3.96 21.11
C PRO A 64 10.73 2.51 20.63
N GLN A 65 11.40 1.59 21.33
CA GLN A 65 11.40 0.17 20.92
C GLN A 65 10.10 -0.55 21.23
N ASP A 66 9.21 0.03 22.03
CA ASP A 66 7.88 -0.51 22.26
C ASP A 66 6.96 -0.32 21.05
N LEU A 67 7.30 0.56 20.11
CA LEU A 67 6.63 0.64 18.80
C LEU A 67 6.95 -0.58 17.93
N ASN A 68 8.10 -1.22 18.19
CA ASN A 68 8.70 -2.27 17.38
C ASN A 68 8.28 -3.67 17.82
N PHE A 69 6.98 -3.96 17.75
CA PHE A 69 6.42 -5.27 18.08
C PHE A 69 5.97 -6.05 16.85
N GLU A 70 5.91 -7.38 17.01
CA GLU A 70 5.45 -8.35 16.01
C GLU A 70 4.08 -7.99 15.42
N LYS A 71 4.07 -7.68 14.12
CA LYS A 71 2.88 -7.42 13.31
C LYS A 71 2.78 -8.37 12.13
N ASP A 72 3.66 -9.36 11.99
CA ASP A 72 3.54 -10.40 10.96
C ASP A 72 2.71 -11.58 11.49
N TRP A 73 1.39 -11.54 11.29
CA TRP A 73 0.49 -12.56 11.84
C TRP A 73 -0.03 -13.58 10.83
N ASP A 74 -0.06 -13.26 9.54
CA ASP A 74 -0.39 -14.22 8.49
C ASP A 74 0.87 -14.71 7.78
N LEU A 75 1.47 -15.78 8.30
CA LEU A 75 2.69 -16.37 7.75
C LEU A 75 2.50 -17.06 6.39
N SER A 76 1.25 -17.25 5.95
CA SER A 76 0.94 -17.94 4.69
C SER A 76 0.92 -16.99 3.50
N THR A 77 0.66 -15.70 3.75
CA THR A 77 0.64 -14.66 2.72
C THR A 77 1.96 -14.61 1.96
N TRP A 78 1.88 -14.76 0.64
CA TRP A 78 3.02 -14.71 -0.27
C TRP A 78 3.33 -13.27 -0.69
N GLY A 79 4.57 -13.01 -1.08
CA GLY A 79 4.95 -11.78 -1.78
C GLY A 79 5.19 -10.54 -0.92
N LYS A 80 5.33 -10.70 0.42
CA LYS A 80 5.64 -9.59 1.32
C LYS A 80 7.00 -8.97 0.97
N SER A 81 7.00 -7.69 0.59
CA SER A 81 8.25 -6.93 0.50
C SER A 81 8.90 -6.81 1.88
N LYS A 82 10.22 -7.00 1.95
CA LYS A 82 10.99 -6.89 3.19
C LYS A 82 10.98 -5.47 3.72
N SER A 83 11.08 -4.46 2.85
CA SER A 83 11.08 -3.07 3.30
C SER A 83 9.70 -2.67 3.81
N PHE A 84 8.61 -3.08 3.15
CA PHE A 84 7.25 -2.74 3.60
C PHE A 84 6.88 -3.44 4.91
N LEU A 85 7.21 -4.73 5.02
CA LEU A 85 7.02 -5.49 6.27
C LEU A 85 7.86 -4.91 7.40
N ARG A 86 9.08 -4.44 7.11
CA ARG A 86 9.91 -3.77 8.11
C ARG A 86 9.34 -2.41 8.50
N SER A 87 8.83 -1.61 7.57
CA SER A 87 8.15 -0.34 7.89
C SER A 87 6.97 -0.55 8.82
N LEU A 88 6.18 -1.61 8.60
CA LEU A 88 5.09 -2.00 9.51
C LEU A 88 5.61 -2.35 10.92
N GLN A 89 6.66 -3.15 10.99
CA GLN A 89 7.21 -3.61 12.27
C GLN A 89 7.99 -2.52 13.01
N GLU A 90 8.71 -1.65 12.31
CA GLU A 90 9.60 -0.61 12.82
C GLU A 90 9.17 0.77 12.29
N PRO A 91 8.25 1.50 12.96
CA PRO A 91 7.70 2.75 12.43
C PRO A 91 8.74 3.82 12.05
N TYR A 92 9.85 3.93 12.79
CA TYR A 92 10.92 4.88 12.46
C TYR A 92 11.75 4.47 11.23
N TYR A 93 11.83 3.17 10.91
CA TYR A 93 12.35 2.75 9.61
C TYR A 93 11.39 3.17 8.49
N GLY A 94 10.08 3.07 8.71
CA GLY A 94 9.04 3.56 7.79
C GLY A 94 9.19 5.04 7.45
N LEU A 95 9.42 5.89 8.46
CA LEU A 95 9.72 7.32 8.27
C LEU A 95 10.99 7.52 7.43
N GLY A 96 12.06 6.77 7.71
CA GLY A 96 13.30 6.83 6.91
C GLY A 96 13.10 6.44 5.45
N LEU A 97 12.28 5.41 5.18
CA LEU A 97 11.92 5.01 3.82
C LEU A 97 11.09 6.08 3.10
N MET A 98 10.12 6.68 3.80
CA MET A 98 9.31 7.78 3.26
C MET A 98 10.21 8.98 2.89
N GLN A 99 11.17 9.34 3.75
CA GLN A 99 12.13 10.39 3.48
C GLN A 99 13.02 10.09 2.26
N GLU A 100 13.51 8.85 2.11
CA GLU A 100 14.30 8.44 0.93
C GLU A 100 13.48 8.58 -0.37
N ILE A 101 12.21 8.16 -0.34
CA ILE A 101 11.30 8.26 -1.48
C ILE A 101 10.98 9.73 -1.79
N ARG A 102 10.66 10.54 -0.76
CA ARG A 102 10.42 11.99 -0.89
C ARG A 102 11.59 12.71 -1.54
N GLU A 103 12.82 12.44 -1.07
CA GLU A 103 14.04 13.05 -1.63
C GLU A 103 14.26 12.63 -3.09
N ALA A 104 13.99 11.37 -3.43
CA ALA A 104 14.09 10.88 -4.80
C ALA A 104 13.02 11.50 -5.72
N ALA A 105 11.78 11.62 -5.25
CA ALA A 105 10.66 12.23 -5.97
C ALA A 105 10.95 13.70 -6.29
N ASN A 106 11.39 14.49 -5.31
CA ASN A 106 11.78 15.89 -5.53
C ASN A 106 12.88 16.09 -6.59
N LYS A 107 13.78 15.10 -6.76
CA LYS A 107 14.87 15.11 -7.73
C LYS A 107 14.47 14.53 -9.10
N ALA A 108 13.26 13.98 -9.22
CA ALA A 108 12.75 13.36 -10.45
C ALA A 108 12.34 14.36 -11.54
N ASN A 109 12.63 15.65 -11.37
CA ASN A 109 12.52 16.68 -12.40
C ASN A 109 13.64 16.59 -13.47
N THR A 110 14.61 15.70 -13.30
CA THR A 110 15.67 15.40 -14.27
C THR A 110 15.54 13.96 -14.77
N ASP A 111 16.03 13.68 -15.97
CA ASP A 111 16.02 12.31 -16.52
C ASP A 111 16.76 11.31 -15.60
N GLU A 112 17.95 11.67 -15.09
CA GLU A 112 18.71 10.83 -14.16
C GLU A 112 18.01 10.65 -12.81
N GLY A 113 17.41 11.72 -12.27
CA GLY A 113 16.66 11.64 -11.02
C GLY A 113 15.40 10.78 -11.15
N PHE A 114 14.69 10.90 -12.28
CA PHE A 114 13.53 10.07 -12.60
C PHE A 114 13.93 8.59 -12.75
N ALA A 115 15.01 8.32 -13.49
CA ALA A 115 15.55 6.96 -13.63
C ALA A 115 16.02 6.36 -12.29
N PHE A 116 16.56 7.18 -11.38
CA PHE A 116 16.89 6.75 -10.02
C PHE A 116 15.63 6.41 -9.21
N LEU A 117 14.58 7.23 -9.31
CA LEU A 117 13.29 6.97 -8.66
C LEU A 117 12.66 5.66 -9.16
N VAL A 118 12.63 5.43 -10.49
CA VAL A 118 12.18 4.17 -11.11
C VAL A 118 12.88 2.96 -10.48
N ASP A 119 14.20 3.02 -10.36
CA ASP A 119 15.00 1.95 -9.76
C ASP A 119 14.70 1.75 -8.27
N LEU A 120 14.63 2.85 -7.52
CA LEU A 120 14.37 2.86 -6.08
C LEU A 120 13.01 2.25 -5.74
N LEU A 121 11.96 2.62 -6.47
CA LEU A 121 10.60 2.13 -6.24
C LEU A 121 10.48 0.65 -6.61
N TYR A 122 10.97 0.27 -7.80
CA TYR A 122 10.87 -1.12 -8.26
C TYR A 122 11.64 -2.08 -7.35
N LYS A 123 12.86 -1.73 -6.92
CA LYS A 123 13.66 -2.60 -6.04
C LYS A 123 13.04 -2.74 -4.64
N ASN A 124 12.39 -1.69 -4.11
CA ASN A 124 11.70 -1.76 -2.82
C ASN A 124 10.42 -2.60 -2.90
N ALA A 125 9.66 -2.49 -4.00
CA ALA A 125 8.47 -3.30 -4.22
C ALA A 125 8.79 -4.79 -4.45
N THR A 126 9.96 -5.08 -5.02
CA THR A 126 10.32 -6.44 -5.47
C THR A 126 11.45 -7.10 -4.69
N ASP A 127 12.00 -6.47 -3.66
CA ASP A 127 13.23 -6.92 -2.96
C ASP A 127 14.40 -7.25 -3.90
N GLY A 128 14.39 -6.67 -5.11
CA GLY A 128 15.35 -6.93 -6.17
C GLY A 128 16.64 -6.14 -5.99
N ALA A 129 17.63 -6.44 -6.84
CA ALA A 129 18.81 -5.60 -6.96
C ALA A 129 18.51 -4.39 -7.87
N GLY A 130 18.97 -3.21 -7.46
CA GLY A 130 18.93 -2.02 -8.31
C GLY A 130 19.79 -2.17 -9.56
N SER A 131 19.36 -1.52 -10.63
CA SER A 131 19.96 -1.46 -11.97
C SER A 131 20.20 0.00 -12.44
N PHE A 132 20.10 1.01 -11.57
CA PHE A 132 20.36 2.41 -11.95
C PHE A 132 21.70 2.66 -12.68
N PRO A 133 22.85 2.06 -12.30
CA PRO A 133 24.10 2.22 -13.05
C PRO A 133 24.02 1.73 -14.51
N LEU A 134 23.11 0.79 -14.81
CA LEU A 134 22.88 0.29 -16.17
C LEU A 134 22.31 1.40 -17.06
N TYR A 135 21.35 2.19 -16.53
CA TYR A 135 20.78 3.34 -17.23
C TYR A 135 21.86 4.36 -17.62
N LEU A 136 22.72 4.76 -16.67
CA LEU A 136 23.77 5.75 -16.93
C LEU A 136 24.73 5.30 -18.05
N ASN A 137 25.16 4.04 -18.00
CA ASN A 137 26.06 3.47 -19.01
C ASN A 137 25.42 3.43 -20.40
N TYR A 138 24.15 2.99 -20.48
CA TYR A 138 23.46 2.93 -21.76
C TYR A 138 23.08 4.31 -22.30
N LYS A 139 22.78 5.28 -21.43
CA LYS A 139 22.48 6.65 -21.86
C LYS A 139 23.68 7.27 -22.59
N ASP A 140 24.89 7.15 -22.03
CA ASP A 140 26.12 7.61 -22.71
C ASP A 140 26.36 6.84 -24.02
N LEU A 141 26.21 5.51 -24.01
CA LEU A 141 26.38 4.69 -25.21
C LEU A 141 25.41 5.10 -26.34
N TYR A 142 24.12 5.22 -26.02
CA TYR A 142 23.08 5.59 -26.98
C TYR A 142 23.27 7.02 -27.47
N GLN A 143 23.68 7.96 -26.61
CA GLN A 143 24.01 9.32 -27.01
C GLN A 143 25.14 9.34 -28.05
N GLN A 144 26.22 8.59 -27.82
CA GLN A 144 27.34 8.48 -28.76
C GLN A 144 26.92 7.80 -30.08
N GLU A 145 26.11 6.74 -30.01
CA GLU A 145 25.61 6.06 -31.20
C GLU A 145 24.66 6.95 -32.01
N PHE A 146 23.75 7.69 -31.36
CA PHE A 146 22.82 8.63 -31.98
C PHE A 146 23.60 9.70 -32.75
N ASN A 147 24.54 10.38 -32.08
CA ASN A 147 25.40 11.41 -32.68
C ASN A 147 26.16 10.91 -33.92
N LYS A 148 26.53 9.63 -33.96
CA LYS A 148 27.23 9.02 -35.10
C LYS A 148 26.28 8.65 -36.25
N LYS A 149 25.10 8.10 -35.94
CA LYS A 149 24.27 7.37 -36.90
C LYS A 149 22.99 8.08 -37.33
N VAL A 150 22.46 9.00 -36.53
CA VAL A 150 21.22 9.72 -36.84
C VAL A 150 21.57 11.11 -37.37
N LYS A 151 21.18 11.40 -38.62
CA LYS A 151 21.40 12.69 -39.29
C LYS A 151 20.12 13.31 -39.82
N GLN A 152 19.10 12.49 -40.07
CA GLN A 152 17.78 12.89 -40.55
C GLN A 152 16.71 12.01 -39.88
N PRO A 153 15.43 12.44 -39.83
CA PRO A 153 14.38 11.72 -39.13
C PRO A 153 14.29 10.23 -39.45
N LYS A 154 14.39 9.83 -40.74
CA LYS A 154 14.31 8.40 -41.13
C LYS A 154 15.40 7.50 -40.55
N ASP A 155 16.53 8.06 -40.13
CA ASP A 155 17.61 7.27 -39.53
C ASP A 155 17.21 6.73 -38.14
N LEU A 156 16.22 7.37 -37.48
CA LEU A 156 15.68 6.97 -36.17
C LEU A 156 15.15 5.54 -36.20
N PHE A 157 14.48 5.12 -37.28
CA PHE A 157 13.92 3.78 -37.39
C PHE A 157 15.01 2.70 -37.27
N ARG A 158 16.12 2.87 -37.98
CA ARG A 158 17.24 1.93 -37.93
C ARG A 158 17.95 1.97 -36.58
N PHE A 159 18.08 3.16 -35.99
CA PHE A 159 18.68 3.32 -34.67
C PHE A 159 17.86 2.62 -33.58
N TYR A 160 16.55 2.87 -33.55
CA TYR A 160 15.61 2.27 -32.60
C TYR A 160 15.51 0.76 -32.77
N GLU A 161 15.31 0.26 -34.00
CA GLU A 161 15.25 -1.19 -34.27
C GLU A 161 16.53 -1.91 -33.84
N LYS A 162 17.71 -1.30 -34.05
CA LYS A 162 18.98 -1.89 -33.62
C LYS A 162 19.03 -2.01 -32.09
N ALA A 163 18.64 -0.97 -31.35
CA ALA A 163 18.65 -1.01 -29.90
C ALA A 163 17.65 -2.04 -29.33
N LEU A 164 16.47 -2.18 -29.93
CA LEU A 164 15.47 -3.16 -29.53
C LEU A 164 15.96 -4.62 -29.66
N LYS A 165 16.86 -4.92 -30.61
CA LYS A 165 17.47 -6.25 -30.74
C LYS A 165 18.31 -6.66 -29.53
N ASP A 166 18.79 -5.70 -28.76
CA ASP A 166 19.55 -5.95 -27.52
C ASP A 166 18.63 -5.95 -26.29
N ILE A 167 17.57 -5.12 -26.27
CA ILE A 167 16.66 -4.94 -25.13
C ILE A 167 15.64 -6.08 -25.03
N ILE A 168 14.97 -6.40 -26.14
CA ILE A 168 13.84 -7.35 -26.15
C ILE A 168 14.26 -8.74 -25.64
N PRO A 169 15.42 -9.32 -26.01
CA PRO A 169 15.83 -10.62 -25.47
C PRO A 169 15.96 -10.63 -23.93
N VAL A 170 16.40 -9.52 -23.32
CA VAL A 170 16.47 -9.40 -21.85
C VAL A 170 15.07 -9.41 -21.26
N LEU A 171 14.14 -8.63 -21.83
CA LEU A 171 12.75 -8.61 -21.39
C LEU A 171 12.07 -9.96 -21.57
N VAL A 172 12.27 -10.64 -22.71
CA VAL A 172 11.70 -11.96 -22.99
C VAL A 172 12.16 -13.01 -22.00
N ASN A 173 13.37 -12.87 -21.45
CA ASN A 173 13.85 -13.76 -20.41
C ASN A 173 12.95 -13.72 -19.15
N ALA A 174 12.31 -12.58 -18.88
CA ALA A 174 11.46 -12.37 -17.70
C ALA A 174 10.25 -13.32 -17.63
N TYR A 175 9.77 -13.78 -18.78
CA TYR A 175 8.64 -14.68 -18.90
C TYR A 175 8.98 -15.95 -19.69
N SER A 176 10.26 -16.29 -19.82
CA SER A 176 10.75 -17.47 -20.55
C SER A 176 10.24 -18.81 -20.00
N HIS A 177 9.83 -18.85 -18.73
CA HIS A 177 9.29 -20.05 -18.09
C HIS A 177 7.79 -20.26 -18.33
N TYR A 178 7.10 -19.31 -18.98
CA TYR A 178 5.69 -19.44 -19.31
C TYR A 178 5.51 -20.05 -20.70
N ASN A 179 4.64 -21.05 -20.79
CA ASN A 179 3.98 -21.36 -22.06
C ASN A 179 2.71 -20.50 -22.21
N LEU A 180 2.07 -20.54 -23.37
CA LEU A 180 0.90 -19.69 -23.66
C LEU A 180 -0.29 -19.94 -22.71
N ASP A 181 -0.51 -21.17 -22.26
CA ASP A 181 -1.63 -21.51 -21.37
C ASP A 181 -1.39 -20.95 -19.95
N LEU A 182 -0.21 -21.21 -19.38
CA LEU A 182 0.20 -20.65 -18.09
C LEU A 182 0.17 -19.12 -18.10
N TRP A 183 0.65 -18.52 -19.20
CA TRP A 183 0.62 -17.08 -19.39
C TRP A 183 -0.79 -16.52 -19.37
N ASN A 184 -1.67 -17.05 -20.22
CA ASN A 184 -3.04 -16.58 -20.33
C ASN A 184 -3.81 -16.77 -19.02
N LYS A 185 -3.58 -17.88 -18.31
CA LYS A 185 -4.18 -18.14 -16.99
C LYS A 185 -3.75 -17.09 -15.98
N TYR A 186 -2.46 -16.76 -15.96
CA TYR A 186 -1.93 -15.77 -15.04
C TYR A 186 -2.46 -14.36 -15.35
N VAL A 187 -2.45 -13.95 -16.62
CA VAL A 187 -3.04 -12.67 -17.04
C VAL A 187 -4.52 -12.61 -16.68
N PHE A 188 -5.30 -13.66 -16.98
CA PHE A 188 -6.71 -13.73 -16.61
C PHE A 188 -6.91 -13.54 -15.11
N TYR A 189 -6.13 -14.24 -14.29
CA TYR A 189 -6.19 -14.09 -12.83
C TYR A 189 -5.94 -12.65 -12.40
N LEU A 190 -4.90 -11.99 -12.89
CA LEU A 190 -4.56 -10.62 -12.47
C LEU A 190 -5.67 -9.61 -12.80
N PHE A 191 -6.35 -9.77 -13.94
CA PHE A 191 -7.52 -8.93 -14.28
C PHE A 191 -8.70 -9.23 -13.35
N VAL A 192 -9.04 -10.52 -13.15
CA VAL A 192 -10.20 -10.93 -12.36
C VAL A 192 -10.03 -10.66 -10.87
N ALA A 193 -8.80 -10.74 -10.35
CA ALA A 193 -8.52 -10.55 -8.93
C ALA A 193 -8.70 -9.10 -8.45
N LEU A 194 -8.72 -8.14 -9.37
CA LEU A 194 -8.92 -6.73 -9.06
C LEU A 194 -10.30 -6.22 -9.48
N ARG A 195 -10.92 -6.82 -10.50
CA ARG A 195 -12.17 -6.29 -11.07
C ARG A 195 -13.33 -6.30 -10.06
N GLU A 196 -14.24 -5.36 -10.26
CA GLU A 196 -15.54 -5.37 -9.62
C GLU A 196 -16.53 -6.25 -10.41
N ASN A 197 -17.50 -6.85 -9.70
CA ASN A 197 -18.40 -7.85 -10.28
C ASN A 197 -19.30 -7.27 -11.38
N GLU A 198 -19.67 -5.99 -11.25
CA GLU A 198 -20.53 -5.23 -12.17
C GLU A 198 -19.95 -5.18 -13.60
N ASP A 199 -18.64 -5.30 -13.74
CA ASP A 199 -17.94 -5.20 -15.03
C ASP A 199 -17.62 -6.56 -15.67
N SER A 200 -18.10 -7.67 -15.10
CA SER A 200 -17.76 -9.02 -15.55
C SER A 200 -18.00 -9.24 -17.06
N GLU A 201 -19.07 -8.69 -17.62
CA GLU A 201 -19.38 -8.82 -19.06
C GLU A 201 -18.36 -8.09 -19.95
N ALA A 202 -17.94 -6.88 -19.56
CA ALA A 202 -16.97 -6.09 -20.32
C ALA A 202 -15.59 -6.78 -20.35
N TYR A 203 -15.17 -7.36 -19.22
CA TYR A 203 -13.89 -8.08 -19.12
C TYR A 203 -13.95 -9.41 -19.87
N ASN A 204 -15.08 -10.12 -19.83
CA ASN A 204 -15.27 -11.32 -20.67
C ASN A 204 -15.18 -10.99 -22.16
N ALA A 205 -15.72 -9.85 -22.60
CA ALA A 205 -15.57 -9.39 -23.98
C ALA A 205 -14.10 -9.06 -24.33
N TYR A 206 -13.35 -8.43 -23.41
CA TYR A 206 -11.91 -8.21 -23.55
C TYR A 206 -11.15 -9.53 -23.72
N PHE A 207 -11.34 -10.51 -22.83
CA PHE A 207 -10.66 -11.80 -22.92
C PHE A 207 -10.95 -12.52 -24.24
N ASN A 208 -12.21 -12.54 -24.67
CA ASN A 208 -12.59 -13.10 -25.97
C ASN A 208 -11.91 -12.39 -27.15
N LYS A 209 -11.86 -11.05 -27.15
CA LYS A 209 -11.16 -10.24 -28.18
C LYS A 209 -9.66 -10.57 -28.23
N HIS A 210 -9.05 -10.86 -27.08
CA HIS A 210 -7.62 -11.14 -26.95
C HIS A 210 -7.26 -12.65 -26.99
N ASN A 211 -8.24 -13.53 -27.21
CA ASN A 211 -8.09 -14.99 -27.20
C ASN A 211 -7.50 -15.52 -25.88
N ILE A 212 -7.90 -14.92 -24.76
CA ILE A 212 -7.59 -15.38 -23.41
C ILE A 212 -8.78 -16.26 -22.97
N PRO A 213 -8.56 -17.54 -22.59
CA PRO A 213 -9.61 -18.40 -22.07
C PRO A 213 -10.26 -17.82 -20.81
N LEU A 214 -11.49 -18.24 -20.53
CA LEU A 214 -12.18 -17.92 -19.28
C LEU A 214 -12.04 -19.11 -18.34
N TRP A 215 -11.60 -18.87 -17.12
CA TRP A 215 -11.55 -19.86 -16.05
C TRP A 215 -12.61 -19.55 -15.00
N GLU A 216 -13.30 -20.58 -14.49
CA GLU A 216 -14.34 -20.41 -13.47
C GLU A 216 -13.72 -20.18 -12.08
N GLU A 217 -12.73 -21.00 -11.70
CA GLU A 217 -11.93 -20.83 -10.48
C GLU A 217 -10.48 -21.24 -10.75
N ILE A 218 -9.53 -20.58 -10.09
CA ILE A 218 -8.10 -20.93 -10.13
C ILE A 218 -7.61 -21.06 -8.70
N GLU A 219 -6.97 -22.18 -8.37
CA GLU A 219 -6.48 -22.44 -7.01
C GLU A 219 -5.35 -21.47 -6.64
N ASN A 220 -5.37 -20.94 -5.41
CA ASN A 220 -4.35 -20.00 -4.94
C ASN A 220 -2.92 -20.57 -5.01
N GLN A 221 -2.77 -21.88 -4.80
CA GLN A 221 -1.47 -22.55 -4.90
C GLN A 221 -0.94 -22.55 -6.34
N GLU A 222 -1.82 -22.77 -7.32
CA GLU A 222 -1.47 -22.68 -8.74
C GLU A 222 -1.06 -21.23 -9.11
N ILE A 223 -1.80 -20.23 -8.63
CA ILE A 223 -1.45 -18.82 -8.85
C ILE A 223 -0.09 -18.49 -8.24
N LYS A 224 0.19 -18.97 -7.03
CA LYS A 224 1.49 -18.76 -6.39
C LYS A 224 2.63 -19.36 -7.23
N GLU A 225 2.45 -20.56 -7.75
CA GLU A 225 3.44 -21.20 -8.63
C GLU A 225 3.66 -20.38 -9.91
N LEU A 226 2.60 -19.88 -10.53
CA LEU A 226 2.69 -18.96 -11.66
C LEU A 226 3.49 -17.70 -11.26
N MET A 227 3.16 -17.08 -10.12
CA MET A 227 3.81 -15.88 -9.66
C MET A 227 5.34 -16.02 -9.51
N GLU A 228 5.83 -17.20 -9.12
CA GLU A 228 7.26 -17.52 -8.94
C GLU A 228 8.03 -17.72 -10.26
N LEU A 229 7.34 -17.93 -11.39
CA LEU A 229 7.99 -18.07 -12.71
C LEU A 229 8.50 -16.73 -13.26
N PHE A 230 7.90 -15.61 -12.85
CA PHE A 230 8.17 -14.28 -13.38
C PHE A 230 9.47 -13.67 -12.85
N GLN A 231 10.38 -13.25 -13.74
CA GLN A 231 11.70 -12.71 -13.36
C GLN A 231 11.73 -11.16 -13.41
N GLU A 232 11.39 -10.53 -12.29
CA GLU A 232 11.31 -9.07 -12.17
C GLU A 232 12.66 -8.37 -12.39
N ALA A 233 13.76 -9.02 -12.00
CA ALA A 233 15.10 -8.46 -12.20
C ALA A 233 15.43 -8.23 -13.68
N ASP A 234 14.91 -9.06 -14.58
CA ASP A 234 15.14 -8.89 -16.01
C ASP A 234 14.22 -7.84 -16.63
N VAL A 235 13.00 -7.68 -16.10
CA VAL A 235 12.12 -6.55 -16.44
C VAL A 235 12.79 -5.23 -16.10
N LEU A 236 13.32 -5.07 -14.88
CA LEU A 236 14.00 -3.84 -14.46
C LEU A 236 15.23 -3.55 -15.32
N LYS A 237 16.09 -4.54 -15.59
CA LYS A 237 17.26 -4.34 -16.46
C LYS A 237 16.87 -3.86 -17.85
N ALA A 238 15.89 -4.52 -18.47
CA ALA A 238 15.40 -4.15 -19.79
C ALA A 238 14.79 -2.73 -19.77
N ALA A 239 14.02 -2.40 -18.74
CA ALA A 239 13.43 -1.08 -18.56
C ALA A 239 14.46 0.02 -18.39
N MET A 240 15.51 -0.18 -17.58
CA MET A 240 16.57 0.82 -17.39
C MET A 240 17.34 1.09 -18.69
N GLN A 241 17.59 0.05 -19.50
CA GLN A 241 18.20 0.21 -20.81
C GLN A 241 17.24 0.89 -21.80
N PHE A 242 15.95 0.54 -21.78
CA PHE A 242 14.94 1.13 -22.65
C PHE A 242 14.67 2.60 -22.32
N LEU A 243 14.58 2.96 -21.04
CA LEU A 243 14.45 4.34 -20.59
C LEU A 243 15.64 5.19 -21.04
N ALA A 244 16.88 4.66 -20.92
CA ALA A 244 18.06 5.34 -21.42
C ALA A 244 18.02 5.61 -22.94
N LEU A 245 17.52 4.64 -23.72
CA LEU A 245 17.30 4.83 -25.17
C LEU A 245 16.25 5.91 -25.42
N CYS A 246 15.13 5.85 -24.71
CA CYS A 246 13.99 6.74 -24.90
C CYS A 246 14.32 8.18 -24.53
N ASP A 247 15.03 8.42 -23.42
CA ASP A 247 15.49 9.76 -23.02
C ASP A 247 16.44 10.37 -24.07
N VAL A 248 17.36 9.57 -24.63
CA VAL A 248 18.25 10.04 -25.72
C VAL A 248 17.44 10.42 -26.95
N ILE A 249 16.44 9.62 -27.35
CA ILE A 249 15.60 9.94 -28.50
C ILE A 249 14.78 11.20 -28.22
N LYS A 250 14.12 11.31 -27.07
CA LYS A 250 13.38 12.51 -26.64
C LYS A 250 14.25 13.76 -26.75
N ASN A 251 15.47 13.72 -26.21
CA ASN A 251 16.32 14.90 -26.13
C ASN A 251 16.97 15.27 -27.48
N GLU A 252 17.26 14.30 -28.35
CA GLU A 252 18.01 14.54 -29.59
C GLU A 252 17.14 14.57 -30.86
N ALA A 253 16.03 13.82 -30.92
CA ALA A 253 15.20 13.75 -32.12
C ALA A 253 14.47 15.07 -32.39
N GLY A 254 14.12 15.84 -31.35
CA GLY A 254 13.49 17.17 -31.48
C GLY A 254 14.38 18.21 -32.16
N LYS A 255 15.70 17.94 -32.25
CA LYS A 255 16.67 18.81 -32.94
C LYS A 255 16.76 18.53 -34.45
N LEU A 256 16.11 17.47 -34.94
CA LEU A 256 16.12 17.10 -36.35
C LEU A 256 15.16 17.99 -37.17
N ASN A 257 15.42 18.07 -38.47
CA ASN A 257 14.58 18.87 -39.38
C ASN A 257 13.47 18.02 -40.02
N TYR A 258 12.23 18.20 -39.56
CA TYR A 258 11.04 17.52 -40.06
C TYR A 258 10.41 18.31 -41.21
N THR A 259 10.37 17.71 -42.41
CA THR A 259 9.88 18.37 -43.64
C THR A 259 8.88 17.52 -44.42
N ASN A 260 8.51 16.35 -43.89
CA ASN A 260 7.56 15.45 -44.50
C ASN A 260 6.14 16.02 -44.46
N LYS A 261 5.43 15.90 -45.58
CA LYS A 261 4.04 16.37 -45.74
C LYS A 261 2.98 15.33 -45.38
N LYS A 262 3.43 14.12 -45.05
CA LYS A 262 2.63 12.96 -44.66
C LYS A 262 3.42 12.17 -43.62
N PRO A 263 2.74 11.46 -42.70
CA PRO A 263 3.41 10.55 -41.79
C PRO A 263 4.29 9.55 -42.54
N ILE A 264 5.52 9.36 -42.07
CA ILE A 264 6.44 8.35 -42.56
C ILE A 264 6.23 7.10 -41.73
N ILE A 265 5.81 6.01 -42.36
CA ILE A 265 5.55 4.74 -41.70
C ILE A 265 6.58 3.71 -42.14
N GLN A 266 7.19 3.01 -41.19
CA GLN A 266 8.11 1.90 -41.44
C GLN A 266 7.77 0.72 -40.54
N GLU A 267 7.64 -0.47 -41.12
CA GLU A 267 7.47 -1.71 -40.36
C GLU A 267 8.82 -2.42 -40.20
N CYS A 268 9.03 -3.03 -39.04
CA CYS A 268 10.12 -3.99 -38.78
C CYS A 268 9.56 -5.31 -38.23
N GLU A 269 10.44 -6.17 -37.71
CA GLU A 269 10.02 -7.44 -37.10
C GLU A 269 9.25 -7.24 -35.78
N PHE A 270 9.54 -6.16 -35.04
CA PHE A 270 8.91 -5.88 -33.74
C PHE A 270 7.58 -5.14 -33.84
N GLY A 271 7.34 -4.38 -34.91
CA GLY A 271 6.11 -3.60 -35.07
C GLY A 271 6.19 -2.48 -36.10
N THR A 272 5.29 -1.52 -35.96
CA THR A 272 5.17 -0.31 -36.79
C THR A 272 5.84 0.86 -36.10
N MET A 273 6.66 1.62 -36.83
CA MET A 273 7.28 2.86 -36.40
C MET A 273 6.78 4.01 -37.27
N VAL A 274 6.50 5.16 -36.66
CA VAL A 274 5.92 6.31 -37.33
C VAL A 274 6.66 7.59 -36.94
N ILE A 275 6.85 8.46 -37.93
CA ILE A 275 7.24 9.86 -37.73
C ILE A 275 6.13 10.69 -38.37
N GLY A 276 5.41 11.47 -37.57
CA GLY A 276 4.31 12.31 -38.03
C GLY A 276 4.79 13.60 -38.71
N THR A 277 3.90 14.56 -38.90
CA THR A 277 4.16 15.78 -39.68
C THR A 277 4.25 17.02 -38.79
N GLY A 278 4.53 18.19 -39.36
CA GLY A 278 4.45 19.45 -38.62
C GLY A 278 3.04 20.06 -38.65
N LYS A 279 2.00 19.22 -38.63
CA LYS A 279 0.58 19.55 -38.76
C LYS A 279 -0.24 18.47 -38.06
N ASP A 280 -1.46 18.85 -37.70
CA ASP A 280 -2.48 17.96 -37.15
C ASP A 280 -2.59 16.63 -37.90
N ASP A 281 -2.18 15.56 -37.23
CA ASP A 281 -2.27 14.17 -37.69
C ASP A 281 -3.32 13.37 -36.88
N VAL A 282 -3.86 12.32 -37.50
CA VAL A 282 -4.90 11.47 -36.88
C VAL A 282 -4.48 10.02 -36.91
N TYR A 283 -4.28 9.44 -35.74
CA TYR A 283 -3.89 8.05 -35.54
C TYR A 283 -5.07 7.21 -35.10
N ASN A 284 -5.38 6.18 -35.88
CA ASN A 284 -6.45 5.23 -35.56
C ASN A 284 -6.03 3.80 -35.88
N ALA A 285 -6.74 2.83 -35.30
CA ALA A 285 -6.42 1.40 -35.43
C ALA A 285 -6.32 0.90 -36.89
N LYS A 286 -6.98 1.54 -37.86
CA LYS A 286 -6.95 1.11 -39.27
C LYS A 286 -5.67 1.50 -39.99
N MET A 287 -4.88 2.40 -39.41
CA MET A 287 -3.63 2.89 -40.01
C MET A 287 -2.51 1.84 -39.98
N PHE A 288 -2.58 0.89 -39.03
CA PHE A 288 -1.48 -0.03 -38.75
C PHE A 288 -1.90 -1.48 -38.89
N LYS A 289 -1.04 -2.30 -39.51
CA LYS A 289 -1.24 -3.76 -39.61
C LYS A 289 -0.54 -4.52 -38.49
N LYS A 290 0.49 -3.90 -37.90
CA LYS A 290 1.26 -4.41 -36.76
C LYS A 290 1.15 -3.42 -35.60
N PRO A 291 1.35 -3.88 -34.35
CA PRO A 291 1.39 -3.02 -33.17
C PRO A 291 2.32 -1.81 -33.37
N LEU A 292 1.91 -0.65 -32.87
CA LEU A 292 2.72 0.56 -32.89
C LEU A 292 3.78 0.46 -31.79
N ILE A 293 5.06 0.63 -32.16
CA ILE A 293 6.20 0.51 -31.24
C ILE A 293 7.02 1.81 -31.13
N LEU A 294 6.86 2.73 -32.09
CA LEU A 294 7.48 4.06 -32.07
C LEU A 294 6.54 5.04 -32.77
N LEU A 295 6.24 6.16 -32.12
CA LEU A 295 5.58 7.31 -32.71
C LEU A 295 6.29 8.58 -32.24
N ILE A 296 6.73 9.39 -33.20
CA ILE A 296 7.38 10.68 -32.93
C ILE A 296 6.61 11.75 -33.70
N GLU A 297 6.05 12.71 -32.97
CA GLU A 297 5.30 13.83 -33.50
C GLU A 297 6.04 15.15 -33.27
N PRO A 298 6.48 15.84 -34.34
CA PRO A 298 7.28 17.05 -34.18
C PRO A 298 6.44 18.31 -33.90
N ALA A 299 5.15 18.34 -34.28
CA ALA A 299 4.18 19.38 -33.93
C ALA A 299 2.80 19.12 -34.56
N GLY A 300 1.74 19.60 -33.91
CA GLY A 300 0.38 19.61 -34.44
C GLY A 300 -0.61 19.49 -33.30
N ASN A 301 -1.91 19.55 -33.57
CA ASN A 301 -2.90 19.14 -32.58
C ASN A 301 -3.38 17.74 -32.97
N GLU A 302 -2.73 16.73 -32.42
CA GLU A 302 -2.87 15.35 -32.81
C GLU A 302 -4.11 14.70 -32.19
N LYS A 303 -4.64 13.71 -32.90
CA LYS A 303 -5.72 12.86 -32.39
C LYS A 303 -5.32 11.39 -32.37
N TYR A 304 -5.15 10.86 -31.16
CA TYR A 304 -4.75 9.49 -30.90
C TYR A 304 -5.96 8.64 -30.48
N THR A 305 -6.42 7.76 -31.39
CA THR A 305 -7.54 6.82 -31.17
C THR A 305 -7.16 5.37 -31.45
N MET A 306 -5.86 5.12 -31.61
CA MET A 306 -5.28 3.80 -31.82
C MET A 306 -5.07 3.07 -30.49
N THR A 307 -4.53 1.85 -30.58
CA THR A 307 -4.01 1.14 -29.40
C THR A 307 -2.52 1.44 -29.25
N LEU A 308 -2.13 1.86 -28.06
CA LEU A 308 -0.75 2.02 -27.60
C LEU A 308 -0.58 1.24 -26.31
N ALA A 309 -0.31 -0.05 -26.46
CA ALA A 309 -0.16 -0.99 -25.35
C ALA A 309 0.93 -2.00 -25.66
N THR A 310 1.53 -2.57 -24.62
CA THR A 310 2.46 -3.69 -24.74
C THR A 310 1.83 -5.03 -24.38
N GLY A 311 2.54 -6.12 -24.65
CA GLY A 311 2.06 -7.49 -24.54
C GLY A 311 3.18 -8.48 -24.83
N ALA A 312 2.91 -9.77 -24.64
CA ALA A 312 3.85 -10.86 -24.94
C ALA A 312 4.26 -10.96 -26.43
N LYS A 313 3.62 -10.20 -27.33
CA LYS A 313 3.92 -10.15 -28.77
C LYS A 313 4.21 -8.73 -29.29
N ASN A 314 4.15 -7.75 -28.42
CA ASN A 314 4.29 -6.32 -28.68
C ASN A 314 5.04 -5.72 -27.48
N TYR A 315 6.34 -5.95 -27.45
CA TYR A 315 7.16 -5.86 -26.24
C TYR A 315 7.36 -4.43 -25.71
N THR A 316 7.40 -3.45 -26.61
CA THR A 316 7.73 -2.07 -26.26
C THR A 316 6.87 -1.09 -27.05
N TYR A 317 6.62 0.09 -26.49
CA TYR A 317 6.26 1.27 -27.26
C TYR A 317 7.01 2.50 -26.76
N LEU A 318 7.31 3.43 -27.67
CA LEU A 318 7.75 4.79 -27.39
C LEU A 318 6.84 5.78 -28.13
N LEU A 319 6.20 6.68 -27.39
CA LEU A 319 5.54 7.87 -27.93
C LEU A 319 6.32 9.12 -27.50
N ILE A 320 6.59 10.03 -28.43
CA ILE A 320 7.10 11.36 -28.14
C ILE A 320 6.25 12.34 -28.93
N ASP A 321 5.47 13.17 -28.23
CA ASP A 321 4.87 14.37 -28.80
C ASP A 321 5.69 15.58 -28.37
N TYR A 322 6.09 16.41 -29.33
CA TYR A 322 6.88 17.60 -29.02
C TYR A 322 6.04 18.85 -28.76
N LYS A 323 4.88 19.00 -29.42
CA LYS A 323 4.14 20.28 -29.46
C LYS A 323 2.69 20.11 -29.91
N GLY A 324 1.79 20.65 -29.11
CA GLY A 324 0.46 21.11 -29.48
C GLY A 324 -0.59 20.56 -28.54
N ASN A 325 -1.85 20.86 -28.80
CA ASN A 325 -2.95 20.52 -27.89
C ASN A 325 -3.65 19.26 -28.38
N ASP A 326 -3.32 18.15 -27.75
CA ASP A 326 -3.58 16.81 -28.24
C ASP A 326 -4.78 16.14 -27.59
N SER A 327 -5.30 15.14 -28.30
CA SER A 327 -6.45 14.37 -27.84
C SER A 327 -6.18 12.88 -27.92
N TYR A 328 -5.96 12.29 -26.75
CA TYR A 328 -5.81 10.85 -26.53
C TYR A 328 -7.14 10.25 -26.12
N VAL A 329 -7.84 9.61 -27.07
CA VAL A 329 -9.22 9.14 -26.88
C VAL A 329 -9.38 7.69 -27.29
N ASN A 330 -9.42 6.80 -26.29
CA ASN A 330 -9.75 5.40 -26.51
C ASN A 330 -10.39 4.77 -25.26
N PRO A 331 -11.70 4.51 -25.25
CA PRO A 331 -12.40 3.95 -24.09
C PRO A 331 -12.23 2.44 -23.94
N ASP A 332 -11.59 1.75 -24.90
CA ASP A 332 -11.38 0.31 -24.82
C ASP A 332 -10.44 -0.03 -23.65
N ILE A 333 -10.74 -1.12 -22.93
CA ILE A 333 -9.92 -1.67 -21.85
C ILE A 333 -8.49 -1.96 -22.34
N GLY A 334 -7.49 -1.44 -21.62
CA GLY A 334 -6.07 -1.69 -21.86
C GLY A 334 -5.57 -1.17 -23.21
N SER A 335 -6.18 -0.11 -23.73
CA SER A 335 -5.92 0.35 -25.10
C SER A 335 -4.84 1.42 -25.23
N LEU A 336 -4.78 2.39 -24.31
CA LEU A 336 -3.79 3.46 -24.31
C LEU A 336 -2.99 3.44 -23.02
N PHE A 337 -1.68 3.61 -23.17
CA PHE A 337 -0.71 3.70 -22.08
C PHE A 337 -0.74 2.48 -21.15
N PHE A 338 -0.88 1.28 -21.71
CA PHE A 338 -0.92 0.05 -20.91
C PHE A 338 0.33 -0.80 -21.14
N ALA A 339 1.05 -1.12 -20.07
CA ALA A 339 2.17 -2.06 -20.12
C ALA A 339 1.80 -3.44 -19.58
N LEU A 340 1.14 -4.26 -20.40
CA LEU A 340 0.96 -5.68 -20.10
C LEU A 340 2.24 -6.44 -20.45
N SER A 341 3.09 -6.71 -19.47
CA SER A 341 4.30 -7.52 -19.63
C SER A 341 5.37 -6.98 -20.58
N GLY A 342 5.27 -5.71 -20.93
CA GLY A 342 6.25 -5.02 -21.74
C GLY A 342 6.67 -3.68 -21.14
N LEU A 343 7.29 -2.86 -21.97
CA LEU A 343 7.86 -1.57 -21.60
C LEU A 343 7.21 -0.45 -22.41
N GLY A 344 6.39 0.37 -21.76
CA GLY A 344 5.70 1.48 -22.39
C GLY A 344 6.25 2.81 -21.89
N ILE A 345 6.77 3.65 -22.78
CA ILE A 345 7.23 5.00 -22.44
C ILE A 345 6.55 6.02 -23.35
N SER A 346 6.03 7.08 -22.77
CA SER A 346 5.44 8.22 -23.49
C SER A 346 5.93 9.53 -22.89
N TYR A 347 6.23 10.49 -23.76
CA TYR A 347 6.56 11.86 -23.39
C TYR A 347 5.66 12.81 -24.16
N ASP A 348 5.00 13.70 -23.43
CA ASP A 348 4.35 14.89 -23.98
C ASP A 348 5.14 16.12 -23.50
N LEU A 349 5.55 17.00 -24.41
CA LEU A 349 6.54 18.05 -24.09
C LEU A 349 5.97 19.47 -23.96
N GLU A 350 4.91 19.77 -24.71
CA GLU A 350 4.29 21.10 -24.79
C GLU A 350 2.86 20.92 -25.29
N GLY A 351 1.85 21.28 -24.49
CA GLY A 351 0.47 21.15 -24.93
C GLY A 351 -0.52 21.61 -23.89
N ASN A 352 -1.80 21.51 -24.20
CA ASN A 352 -2.85 21.42 -23.19
C ASN A 352 -3.73 20.29 -23.69
N ASP A 353 -3.63 19.14 -23.05
CA ASP A 353 -3.99 17.86 -23.62
C ASP A 353 -5.16 17.22 -22.88
N ILE A 354 -5.78 16.30 -23.60
CA ILE A 354 -6.95 15.58 -23.12
C ILE A 354 -6.68 14.08 -23.23
N TYR A 355 -6.55 13.44 -22.09
CA TYR A 355 -6.39 12.00 -21.91
C TYR A 355 -7.71 11.37 -21.46
N ARG A 356 -8.58 11.03 -22.42
CA ARG A 356 -9.87 10.36 -22.19
C ARG A 356 -9.81 8.89 -22.55
N THR A 357 -9.55 8.03 -21.58
CA THR A 357 -9.28 6.61 -21.84
C THR A 357 -10.05 5.66 -20.93
N GLY A 358 -10.06 4.38 -21.28
CA GLY A 358 -10.72 3.33 -20.51
C GLY A 358 -9.91 2.81 -19.33
N ASP A 359 -10.30 1.64 -18.84
CA ASP A 359 -9.61 0.91 -17.78
C ASP A 359 -8.18 0.51 -18.21
N PHE A 360 -7.28 0.35 -17.24
CA PHE A 360 -5.88 -0.05 -17.44
C PHE A 360 -5.05 0.96 -18.25
N SER A 361 -5.37 2.24 -18.18
CA SER A 361 -4.57 3.31 -18.80
C SER A 361 -3.60 3.95 -17.83
N PHE A 362 -2.40 4.29 -18.32
CA PHE A 362 -1.27 4.69 -17.48
C PHE A 362 -1.03 3.64 -16.39
N ALA A 363 -0.96 2.38 -16.83
CA ALA A 363 -0.93 1.23 -15.93
C ALA A 363 0.12 0.19 -16.33
N GLY A 364 0.71 -0.45 -15.33
CA GLY A 364 1.69 -1.53 -15.46
C GLY A 364 1.18 -2.85 -14.91
N MET A 365 1.07 -3.89 -15.74
CA MET A 365 0.75 -5.26 -15.31
C MET A 365 1.86 -6.20 -15.75
N MET A 366 2.67 -6.70 -14.82
CA MET A 366 3.87 -7.49 -15.12
C MET A 366 4.88 -6.75 -16.04
N GLY A 367 4.76 -5.42 -16.15
CA GLY A 367 5.54 -4.59 -17.06
C GLY A 367 5.86 -3.25 -16.42
N ILE A 368 6.49 -2.36 -17.20
CA ILE A 368 6.82 -1.00 -16.77
C ILE A 368 6.18 0.00 -17.72
N GLN A 369 5.35 0.88 -17.16
CA GLN A 369 4.71 1.99 -17.86
C GLN A 369 5.23 3.31 -17.27
N LEU A 370 5.67 4.22 -18.13
CA LEU A 370 6.17 5.53 -17.75
C LEU A 370 5.55 6.57 -18.69
N HIS A 371 4.80 7.52 -18.14
CA HIS A 371 4.32 8.69 -18.88
C HIS A 371 4.86 9.94 -18.19
N ARG A 372 5.36 10.88 -19.00
CA ARG A 372 5.90 12.14 -18.53
C ARG A 372 5.33 13.26 -19.41
N ASP A 373 4.45 14.06 -18.84
CA ASP A 373 4.02 15.33 -19.37
C ASP A 373 4.93 16.42 -18.82
N PHE A 374 5.32 17.41 -19.63
CA PHE A 374 6.30 18.43 -19.24
C PHE A 374 5.71 19.83 -19.08
N GLN A 375 4.64 20.15 -19.81
CA GLN A 375 4.08 21.50 -19.89
C GLN A 375 2.64 21.41 -20.36
N GLY A 376 1.72 21.91 -19.55
CA GLY A 376 0.39 22.15 -20.05
C GLY A 376 -0.62 22.55 -19.00
N THR A 377 -1.85 22.13 -19.22
CA THR A 377 -2.97 22.21 -18.30
C THR A 377 -3.91 21.17 -18.82
N ASP A 378 -3.86 20.02 -18.18
CA ASP A 378 -4.18 18.74 -18.76
C ASP A 378 -5.38 18.10 -18.07
N ILE A 379 -6.11 17.30 -18.86
CA ILE A 379 -7.29 16.59 -18.38
C ILE A 379 -7.05 15.10 -18.52
N TYR A 380 -6.82 14.45 -17.38
CA TYR A 380 -6.71 13.01 -17.24
C TYR A 380 -8.05 12.42 -16.79
N GLU A 381 -8.87 11.95 -17.73
CA GLU A 381 -10.18 11.31 -17.46
C GLU A 381 -10.11 9.82 -17.83
N ASN A 382 -9.88 8.96 -16.84
CA ASN A 382 -9.58 7.53 -17.06
C ASN A 382 -10.52 6.59 -16.29
N GLY A 383 -10.48 5.31 -16.66
CA GLY A 383 -11.35 4.28 -16.08
C GLY A 383 -10.87 3.74 -14.73
N PHE A 384 -11.01 2.43 -14.57
CA PHE A 384 -10.55 1.66 -13.42
C PHE A 384 -9.08 1.24 -13.63
N PHE A 385 -8.31 1.12 -12.54
CA PHE A 385 -6.90 0.71 -12.56
C PHE A 385 -6.06 1.60 -13.49
N SER A 386 -5.92 2.88 -13.16
CA SER A 386 -5.30 3.87 -14.04
C SER A 386 -4.45 4.92 -13.32
N GLN A 387 -3.90 5.88 -14.05
CA GLN A 387 -3.16 7.04 -13.50
C GLN A 387 -2.07 6.61 -12.53
N GLY A 388 -1.11 5.81 -13.01
CA GLY A 388 -0.04 5.27 -12.19
C GLY A 388 -0.46 4.03 -11.40
N ALA A 389 -1.30 3.15 -11.95
CA ALA A 389 -1.69 1.91 -11.29
C ALA A 389 -0.79 0.73 -11.69
N ALA A 390 -0.38 -0.11 -10.74
CA ALA A 390 0.49 -1.25 -11.05
C ALA A 390 0.24 -2.52 -10.24
N ILE A 391 0.45 -3.67 -10.88
CA ILE A 391 0.48 -5.00 -10.26
C ILE A 391 1.61 -5.84 -10.89
N ARG A 392 2.48 -6.42 -10.06
CA ARG A 392 3.70 -7.15 -10.47
C ARG A 392 4.65 -6.36 -11.39
N GLY A 393 4.58 -5.03 -11.33
CA GLY A 393 5.23 -4.12 -12.26
C GLY A 393 5.41 -2.73 -11.66
N LEU A 394 5.65 -1.75 -12.53
CA LEU A 394 5.72 -0.34 -12.14
C LEU A 394 4.92 0.51 -13.13
N SER A 395 4.24 1.52 -12.59
CA SER A 395 3.63 2.57 -13.38
C SER A 395 3.95 3.92 -12.77
N ILE A 396 4.44 4.86 -13.57
CA ILE A 396 4.63 6.26 -13.16
C ILE A 396 3.93 7.16 -14.17
N LEU A 397 2.98 7.94 -13.69
CA LEU A 397 2.44 9.13 -14.36
C LEU A 397 3.12 10.34 -13.72
N GLN A 398 3.89 11.10 -14.48
CA GLN A 398 4.51 12.34 -14.05
C GLN A 398 3.95 13.49 -14.88
N ASP A 399 3.40 14.49 -14.22
CA ASP A 399 3.17 15.82 -14.76
C ASP A 399 4.20 16.79 -14.15
N MET A 400 4.52 17.85 -14.87
CA MET A 400 5.56 18.81 -14.47
C MET A 400 5.05 20.21 -14.26
N GLN A 401 3.96 20.62 -14.92
CA GLN A 401 3.40 21.98 -14.91
C GLN A 401 1.95 21.96 -15.39
N GLY A 402 1.04 22.53 -14.62
CA GLY A 402 -0.30 22.82 -15.13
C GLY A 402 -1.27 23.33 -14.09
N ASN A 403 -2.56 23.21 -14.35
CA ASN A 403 -3.58 23.16 -13.30
C ASN A 403 -4.52 22.06 -13.72
N ASP A 404 -4.18 20.86 -13.32
CA ASP A 404 -4.57 19.64 -13.96
C ASP A 404 -5.79 19.04 -13.27
N ILE A 405 -6.48 18.19 -14.03
CA ILE A 405 -7.61 17.43 -13.52
C ILE A 405 -7.31 15.96 -13.69
N TYR A 406 -7.14 15.28 -12.56
CA TYR A 406 -7.03 13.84 -12.49
C TYR A 406 -8.37 13.25 -12.06
N SER A 407 -9.08 12.62 -12.98
CA SER A 407 -10.34 11.92 -12.70
C SER A 407 -10.27 10.45 -13.06
N ALA A 408 -10.56 9.58 -12.08
CA ALA A 408 -10.62 8.14 -12.28
C ALA A 408 -11.70 7.50 -11.41
N THR A 409 -12.03 6.23 -11.70
CA THR A 409 -13.14 5.56 -11.01
C THR A 409 -12.75 4.86 -9.72
N CYS A 410 -11.68 4.04 -9.74
CA CYS A 410 -11.18 3.25 -8.62
C CYS A 410 -9.81 2.64 -8.98
N LEU A 411 -9.01 2.28 -7.96
CA LEU A 411 -7.64 1.72 -8.11
C LEU A 411 -6.70 2.61 -8.93
N ALA A 412 -6.69 3.92 -8.66
CA ALA A 412 -5.97 4.89 -9.49
C ALA A 412 -5.21 5.94 -8.68
N GLN A 413 -4.50 6.84 -9.37
CA GLN A 413 -3.76 7.94 -8.76
C GLN A 413 -2.68 7.42 -7.81
N GLY A 414 -1.74 6.63 -8.37
CA GLY A 414 -0.67 6.02 -7.59
C GLY A 414 -1.10 4.77 -6.80
N PHE A 415 -1.72 3.79 -7.47
CA PHE A 415 -2.16 2.54 -6.86
C PHE A 415 -1.15 1.40 -7.06
N GLY A 416 -0.65 0.80 -5.98
CA GLY A 416 0.33 -0.30 -6.04
C GLY A 416 -0.15 -1.59 -5.40
N SER A 417 -0.23 -2.66 -6.19
CA SER A 417 -0.60 -3.99 -5.72
C SER A 417 0.60 -4.95 -5.69
N ILE A 418 0.34 -6.26 -5.69
CA ILE A 418 1.28 -7.35 -5.44
C ILE A 418 2.65 -7.07 -6.07
N ARG A 419 3.66 -6.90 -5.22
CA ARG A 419 5.06 -6.67 -5.62
C ARG A 419 5.21 -5.63 -6.74
N ALA A 420 4.48 -4.52 -6.60
CA ALA A 420 4.42 -3.46 -7.59
C ALA A 420 4.62 -2.09 -6.93
N ALA A 421 4.92 -1.10 -7.76
CA ALA A 421 4.86 0.30 -7.37
C ALA A 421 3.96 1.05 -8.37
N GLY A 422 2.91 1.70 -7.88
CA GLY A 422 2.07 2.59 -8.67
C GLY A 422 2.24 4.02 -8.19
N VAL A 423 2.55 4.93 -9.11
CA VAL A 423 2.96 6.29 -8.77
C VAL A 423 2.30 7.34 -9.65
N LEU A 424 1.81 8.39 -9.00
CA LEU A 424 1.49 9.68 -9.63
C LEU A 424 2.43 10.74 -9.03
N LEU A 425 3.08 11.52 -9.89
CA LEU A 425 3.94 12.65 -9.52
C LEU A 425 3.37 13.90 -10.19
N ASP A 426 3.04 14.91 -9.41
CA ASP A 426 2.80 16.27 -9.88
C ASP A 426 3.87 17.20 -9.29
N PHE A 427 4.23 18.26 -10.01
CA PHE A 427 5.33 19.15 -9.65
C PHE A 427 4.94 20.62 -9.51
N ASP A 428 3.85 21.07 -10.13
CA ASP A 428 3.44 22.48 -10.12
C ASP A 428 2.02 22.61 -10.67
N GLY A 429 1.09 23.10 -9.87
CA GLY A 429 -0.25 23.41 -10.35
C GLY A 429 -1.24 23.59 -9.22
N ALA A 430 -2.47 24.02 -9.48
CA ALA A 430 -3.54 23.96 -8.48
C ALA A 430 -4.55 22.90 -8.96
N ASP A 431 -4.29 21.67 -8.53
CA ASP A 431 -4.75 20.46 -9.19
C ASP A 431 -5.97 19.86 -8.50
N ASN A 432 -6.74 19.08 -9.26
CA ASN A 432 -7.93 18.42 -8.75
C ASN A 432 -7.82 16.91 -8.94
N TYR A 433 -7.64 16.20 -7.83
CA TYR A 433 -7.61 14.75 -7.75
C TYR A 433 -8.98 14.21 -7.37
N LEU A 434 -9.71 13.72 -8.37
CA LEU A 434 -11.09 13.25 -8.27
C LEU A 434 -11.16 11.73 -8.44
N LEU A 435 -11.45 10.99 -7.37
CA LEU A 435 -11.54 9.53 -7.42
C LEU A 435 -12.92 9.04 -6.95
N GLY A 436 -13.57 8.19 -7.76
CA GLY A 436 -14.86 7.58 -7.43
C GLY A 436 -15.87 7.64 -8.58
N GLY A 437 -17.16 7.67 -8.26
CA GLY A 437 -18.23 7.90 -9.25
C GLY A 437 -18.80 6.65 -9.91
N LYS A 438 -18.26 5.44 -9.63
CA LYS A 438 -18.71 4.18 -10.25
C LYS A 438 -19.12 3.10 -9.25
N TYR A 439 -18.23 2.69 -8.35
CA TYR A 439 -18.46 1.54 -7.45
C TYR A 439 -18.79 2.00 -6.04
N PHE A 440 -19.88 1.49 -5.47
CA PHE A 440 -20.29 1.79 -4.09
C PHE A 440 -19.62 0.84 -3.09
N HIS A 441 -19.27 1.32 -1.90
CA HIS A 441 -18.71 0.50 -0.84
C HIS A 441 -19.81 -0.24 -0.05
N SER A 442 -20.45 -1.22 -0.67
CA SER A 442 -21.51 -2.02 -0.04
C SER A 442 -20.95 -3.26 0.70
N PRO A 443 -21.51 -3.67 1.86
CA PRO A 443 -22.68 -3.12 2.53
C PRO A 443 -22.37 -2.04 3.59
N LEU A 444 -21.09 -1.73 3.83
CA LEU A 444 -20.68 -0.88 4.97
C LEU A 444 -21.02 0.60 4.76
N MET A 445 -20.72 1.15 3.58
CA MET A 445 -21.02 2.52 3.17
C MET A 445 -21.72 2.52 1.80
N PRO A 446 -22.98 2.02 1.73
CA PRO A 446 -23.65 1.73 0.45
C PRO A 446 -24.02 2.98 -0.37
N ASN A 447 -23.86 4.18 0.19
CA ASN A 447 -24.11 5.45 -0.49
C ASN A 447 -22.82 6.22 -0.84
N ASP A 448 -21.65 5.65 -0.55
CA ASP A 448 -20.35 6.27 -0.79
C ASP A 448 -19.49 5.37 -1.69
N TYR A 449 -18.57 5.98 -2.44
CA TYR A 449 -17.77 5.25 -3.40
C TYR A 449 -16.61 4.51 -2.75
N LEU A 450 -16.35 3.29 -3.24
CA LEU A 450 -15.07 2.62 -3.07
C LEU A 450 -14.07 3.27 -4.03
N THR A 451 -12.92 3.71 -3.52
CA THR A 451 -11.94 4.46 -4.33
C THR A 451 -10.59 3.78 -4.43
N LEU A 452 -10.00 3.38 -3.30
CA LEU A 452 -8.72 2.64 -3.26
C LEU A 452 -7.64 3.29 -4.15
N GLY A 453 -7.34 4.58 -3.94
CA GLY A 453 -6.35 5.31 -4.73
C GLY A 453 -5.88 6.59 -4.03
N GLN A 454 -5.17 7.47 -4.74
CA GLN A 454 -4.42 8.58 -4.15
C GLN A 454 -3.32 8.06 -3.21
N GLY A 455 -2.39 7.30 -3.79
CA GLY A 455 -1.24 6.75 -3.07
C GLY A 455 -1.55 5.49 -2.26
N VAL A 456 -2.39 4.59 -2.78
CA VAL A 456 -2.83 3.38 -2.05
C VAL A 456 -1.99 2.16 -2.37
N GLY A 457 -1.48 1.51 -1.33
CA GLY A 457 -0.91 0.16 -1.42
C GLY A 457 -1.95 -0.91 -1.08
N PHE A 458 -2.07 -1.97 -1.89
CA PHE A 458 -3.14 -2.97 -1.72
C PHE A 458 -2.74 -4.41 -1.98
N GLY A 459 -2.92 -5.27 -0.98
CA GLY A 459 -2.78 -6.72 -1.07
C GLY A 459 -4.12 -7.46 -1.21
N LEU A 460 -4.07 -8.59 -1.91
CA LEU A 460 -5.21 -9.49 -2.05
C LEU A 460 -5.29 -10.43 -0.84
N ARG A 461 -6.04 -9.99 0.16
CA ARG A 461 -6.24 -10.75 1.40
C ARG A 461 -7.00 -12.07 1.14
N PRO A 462 -6.59 -13.20 1.75
CA PRO A 462 -5.43 -13.35 2.65
C PRO A 462 -4.12 -13.75 1.95
N ASP A 463 -4.16 -14.18 0.69
CA ASP A 463 -3.08 -14.98 0.13
C ASP A 463 -1.90 -14.17 -0.43
N PHE A 464 -2.10 -12.92 -0.87
CA PHE A 464 -1.05 -12.14 -1.55
C PHE A 464 -0.87 -10.75 -0.96
N ALA A 465 0.34 -10.45 -0.48
CA ALA A 465 0.70 -9.14 0.04
C ALA A 465 0.69 -8.06 -1.06
N GLY A 466 0.43 -6.82 -0.66
CA GLY A 466 0.40 -5.68 -1.58
C GLY A 466 1.76 -5.07 -1.91
N GLY A 467 1.70 -3.93 -2.60
CA GLY A 467 2.87 -3.16 -3.04
C GLY A 467 2.91 -1.75 -2.47
N LEU A 468 3.56 -0.85 -3.21
CA LEU A 468 3.68 0.57 -2.89
C LEU A 468 2.74 1.41 -3.76
N GLY A 469 1.81 2.13 -3.14
CA GLY A 469 1.14 3.25 -3.78
C GLY A 469 1.78 4.57 -3.37
N LEU A 470 2.01 5.48 -4.32
CA LEU A 470 2.55 6.81 -4.06
C LEU A 470 1.78 7.86 -4.88
N LEU A 471 1.23 8.86 -4.20
CA LEU A 471 0.92 10.15 -4.80
C LEU A 471 1.91 11.15 -4.23
N PHE A 472 2.64 11.85 -5.10
CA PHE A 472 3.53 12.94 -4.74
C PHE A 472 3.07 14.19 -5.47
N ASP A 473 2.76 15.23 -4.72
CA ASP A 473 2.55 16.60 -5.20
C ASP A 473 3.65 17.49 -4.62
N LYS A 474 4.06 18.50 -5.37
CA LYS A 474 5.17 19.38 -4.99
C LYS A 474 4.77 20.82 -4.70
N ASN A 475 3.84 21.39 -5.46
CA ASN A 475 3.45 22.77 -5.24
C ASN A 475 2.04 22.96 -5.76
N GLY A 476 1.18 23.56 -4.94
CA GLY A 476 -0.13 23.89 -5.44
C GLY A 476 -1.09 24.51 -4.47
N ASN A 477 -2.37 24.43 -4.79
CA ASN A 477 -3.45 24.57 -3.82
C ASN A 477 -4.50 23.54 -4.25
N ASP A 478 -4.31 22.34 -3.77
CA ASP A 478 -4.77 21.12 -4.41
C ASP A 478 -6.01 20.60 -3.73
N ARG A 479 -6.77 19.81 -4.49
CA ARG A 479 -8.01 19.22 -4.01
C ARG A 479 -7.97 17.71 -4.17
N TYR A 480 -7.84 17.03 -3.03
CA TYR A 480 -7.89 15.58 -2.94
C TYR A 480 -9.31 15.13 -2.56
N LEU A 481 -10.09 14.70 -3.54
CA LEU A 481 -11.45 14.18 -3.33
C LEU A 481 -11.49 12.66 -3.54
N GLY A 482 -11.64 11.92 -2.45
CA GLY A 482 -11.74 10.45 -2.44
C GLY A 482 -12.93 9.95 -1.63
N GLY A 483 -13.15 8.63 -1.67
CA GLY A 483 -14.24 7.94 -0.98
C GLY A 483 -13.72 7.11 0.19
N VAL A 484 -13.97 5.80 0.13
CA VAL A 484 -13.47 4.82 1.10
C VAL A 484 -12.10 4.28 0.64
N TYR A 485 -11.13 4.33 1.55
CA TYR A 485 -9.71 4.04 1.32
C TYR A 485 -9.08 4.98 0.29
N ALA A 486 -8.62 6.14 0.73
CA ALA A 486 -7.93 7.11 -0.10
C ALA A 486 -6.86 7.88 0.69
N GLN A 487 -5.93 8.52 -0.01
CA GLN A 487 -4.94 9.45 0.57
C GLN A 487 -3.91 8.72 1.46
N GLY A 488 -2.98 8.01 0.82
CA GLY A 488 -1.82 7.39 1.49
C GLY A 488 -2.15 6.16 2.32
N VAL A 489 -3.10 5.32 1.88
CA VAL A 489 -3.61 4.18 2.67
C VAL A 489 -2.92 2.87 2.31
N GLY A 490 -2.59 2.07 3.33
CA GLY A 490 -2.10 0.70 3.14
C GLY A 490 -3.15 -0.34 3.53
N TYR A 491 -3.32 -1.38 2.69
CA TYR A 491 -4.19 -2.52 2.96
C TYR A 491 -3.47 -3.85 2.68
N TRP A 492 -3.43 -4.75 3.67
CA TRP A 492 -2.84 -6.10 3.57
C TRP A 492 -1.36 -6.18 3.13
N TYR A 493 -0.44 -6.04 4.08
CA TYR A 493 1.03 -6.09 3.88
C TYR A 493 1.57 -5.10 2.84
N ALA A 494 0.79 -4.06 2.55
CA ALA A 494 1.13 -3.02 1.59
C ALA A 494 1.62 -1.74 2.27
N LEU A 495 2.15 -0.83 1.46
CA LEU A 495 2.56 0.51 1.87
C LEU A 495 1.86 1.56 0.98
N GLY A 496 1.06 2.44 1.59
CA GLY A 496 0.50 3.61 0.91
C GLY A 496 1.18 4.89 1.36
N MET A 497 1.36 5.84 0.45
CA MET A 497 1.98 7.15 0.69
C MET A 497 1.27 8.25 -0.10
N LEU A 498 0.89 9.33 0.59
CA LEU A 498 0.63 10.63 -0.03
C LEU A 498 1.67 11.61 0.52
N ILE A 499 2.35 12.34 -0.36
CA ILE A 499 3.36 13.34 -0.01
C ILE A 499 2.98 14.61 -0.75
N ASP A 500 2.53 15.62 -0.02
CA ASP A 500 2.40 16.99 -0.49
C ASP A 500 3.55 17.81 0.09
N GLU A 501 4.18 18.66 -0.70
CA GLU A 501 5.31 19.49 -0.26
C GLU A 501 4.89 20.91 0.11
N ALA A 502 3.82 21.44 -0.49
CA ALA A 502 3.37 22.81 -0.27
C ALA A 502 2.04 23.12 -0.96
N GLY A 503 1.13 23.76 -0.25
CA GLY A 503 -0.07 24.34 -0.83
C GLY A 503 -1.05 24.79 0.24
N ASN A 504 -2.22 25.33 -0.13
CA ASN A 504 -3.32 25.44 0.82
C ASN A 504 -4.40 24.49 0.32
N ASP A 505 -4.37 23.28 0.87
CA ASP A 505 -4.90 22.09 0.25
C ASP A 505 -6.17 21.62 0.94
N VAL A 506 -6.99 20.90 0.18
CA VAL A 506 -8.25 20.37 0.67
C VAL A 506 -8.25 18.86 0.51
N TYR A 507 -8.21 18.17 1.65
CA TYR A 507 -8.30 16.73 1.73
C TYR A 507 -9.70 16.31 2.15
N ASN A 508 -10.45 15.67 1.25
CA ASN A 508 -11.80 15.18 1.50
C ASN A 508 -11.89 13.68 1.25
N ALA A 509 -12.34 12.94 2.26
CA ALA A 509 -12.62 11.53 2.13
C ALA A 509 -13.83 11.08 2.97
N VAL A 510 -14.17 9.80 2.89
CA VAL A 510 -15.30 9.24 3.63
C VAL A 510 -14.85 8.35 4.78
N TYR A 511 -13.96 7.38 4.52
CA TYR A 511 -13.60 6.36 5.49
C TYR A 511 -12.22 5.76 5.27
N TYR A 512 -11.50 5.47 6.37
CA TYR A 512 -10.12 5.01 6.35
C TYR A 512 -9.11 5.89 5.58
N PRO A 513 -9.16 7.24 5.62
CA PRO A 513 -8.27 8.04 4.79
C PRO A 513 -6.98 8.47 5.51
N GLN A 514 -6.17 9.25 4.79
CA GLN A 514 -5.12 10.14 5.32
C GLN A 514 -4.05 9.41 6.12
N GLY A 515 -3.27 8.57 5.46
CA GLY A 515 -2.17 7.85 6.09
C GLY A 515 -2.65 6.75 7.04
N SER A 516 -3.72 6.03 6.68
CA SER A 516 -4.22 4.92 7.49
C SER A 516 -3.60 3.58 7.07
N GLY A 517 -3.12 2.80 8.03
CA GLY A 517 -2.63 1.43 7.82
C GLY A 517 -3.62 0.39 8.31
N ILE A 518 -4.17 -0.41 7.41
CA ILE A 518 -5.29 -1.30 7.66
C ILE A 518 -4.93 -2.76 7.38
N HIS A 519 -5.17 -3.64 8.35
CA HIS A 519 -4.91 -5.09 8.26
C HIS A 519 -3.46 -5.41 7.89
N LEU A 520 -2.56 -5.39 8.89
CA LEU A 520 -1.15 -5.77 8.70
C LEU A 520 -0.46 -4.93 7.61
N ALA A 521 -0.78 -3.63 7.50
CA ALA A 521 -0.27 -2.73 6.47
C ALA A 521 0.05 -1.35 7.01
N SER A 522 0.78 -0.57 6.21
CA SER A 522 1.25 0.77 6.57
C SER A 522 0.68 1.83 5.63
N GLY A 523 0.12 2.91 6.17
CA GLY A 523 -0.29 4.07 5.38
C GLY A 523 0.33 5.34 5.94
N PHE A 524 0.90 6.19 5.09
CA PHE A 524 1.57 7.43 5.46
C PHE A 524 1.02 8.63 4.67
N LEU A 525 0.88 9.76 5.35
CA LEU A 525 0.63 11.06 4.71
C LEU A 525 1.60 12.09 5.30
N PHE A 526 2.22 12.87 4.42
CA PHE A 526 3.02 14.04 4.77
C PHE A 526 2.51 15.24 3.99
N ASP A 527 2.26 16.33 4.70
CA ASP A 527 2.08 17.66 4.14
C ASP A 527 3.27 18.55 4.56
N GLY A 528 3.81 19.33 3.63
CA GLY A 528 5.03 20.10 3.79
C GLY A 528 4.83 21.55 4.18
N SER A 529 3.70 22.18 3.82
CA SER A 529 3.31 23.51 4.30
C SER A 529 2.01 24.04 3.70
N GLY A 530 1.28 24.80 4.51
CA GLY A 530 0.33 25.86 4.13
C GLY A 530 -0.94 25.75 4.97
N ASP A 531 -1.99 26.52 4.68
CA ASP A 531 -3.20 26.51 5.52
C ASP A 531 -4.22 25.48 4.99
N ASP A 532 -4.19 24.27 5.52
CA ASP A 532 -4.85 23.10 4.96
C ASP A 532 -6.18 22.73 5.63
N ALA A 533 -7.03 22.04 4.89
CA ALA A 533 -8.33 21.57 5.36
C ALA A 533 -8.49 20.05 5.19
N TYR A 534 -8.48 19.33 6.31
CA TYR A 534 -8.65 17.90 6.38
C TYR A 534 -10.06 17.53 6.83
N TYR A 535 -10.82 16.87 5.95
CA TYR A 535 -12.17 16.42 6.22
C TYR A 535 -12.35 14.93 5.91
N SER A 536 -12.95 14.22 6.87
CA SER A 536 -13.49 12.89 6.66
C SER A 536 -14.80 12.76 7.41
N ARG A 537 -15.82 12.31 6.70
CA ARG A 537 -17.15 12.12 7.28
C ARG A 537 -17.12 11.12 8.43
N HIS A 538 -16.30 10.08 8.29
CA HIS A 538 -16.23 8.97 9.22
C HIS A 538 -14.76 8.57 9.51
N GLY A 539 -14.55 7.88 10.64
CA GLY A 539 -13.23 7.39 11.08
C GLY A 539 -13.20 5.86 11.29
N PRO A 540 -12.03 5.23 11.36
CA PRO A 540 -10.74 5.84 11.68
C PRO A 540 -10.05 6.51 10.47
N GLY A 541 -9.29 7.59 10.71
CA GLY A 541 -8.48 8.31 9.71
C GLY A 541 -7.24 8.96 10.33
N GLN A 542 -6.51 9.81 9.59
CA GLN A 542 -5.33 10.59 10.01
C GLN A 542 -4.31 9.82 10.85
N GLY A 543 -3.43 9.09 10.18
CA GLY A 543 -2.35 8.37 10.83
C GLY A 543 -2.86 7.23 11.73
N ALA A 544 -4.01 6.63 11.38
CA ALA A 544 -4.59 5.55 12.16
C ALA A 544 -4.04 4.18 11.75
N GLY A 545 -3.64 3.38 12.73
CA GLY A 545 -3.37 1.96 12.57
C GLY A 545 -4.57 1.11 12.99
N HIS A 546 -4.97 0.15 12.16
CA HIS A 546 -6.04 -0.79 12.48
C HIS A 546 -5.67 -2.24 12.13
N ASP A 547 -5.97 -3.15 13.07
CA ASP A 547 -5.74 -4.60 12.93
C ASP A 547 -4.28 -4.92 12.61
N TRP A 548 -3.41 -4.67 13.60
CA TRP A 548 -1.95 -4.77 13.49
C TRP A 548 -1.32 -3.84 12.44
N GLY A 549 -2.00 -2.75 12.09
CA GLY A 549 -1.54 -1.77 11.12
C GLY A 549 -0.62 -0.70 11.70
N LEU A 550 -0.08 0.12 10.81
CA LEU A 550 0.67 1.33 11.12
C LEU A 550 0.12 2.51 10.32
N GLY A 551 -0.39 3.53 11.01
CA GLY A 551 -0.71 4.81 10.38
C GLY A 551 0.27 5.90 10.82
N ILE A 552 0.71 6.73 9.88
CA ILE A 552 1.50 7.94 10.17
C ILE A 552 0.93 9.12 9.39
N PHE A 553 0.70 10.22 10.08
CA PHE A 553 0.33 11.50 9.50
C PHE A 553 1.27 12.58 10.05
N ILE A 554 1.83 13.40 9.17
CA ILE A 554 2.69 14.53 9.52
C ILE A 554 2.23 15.75 8.73
N ASP A 555 1.80 16.77 9.44
CA ASP A 555 1.73 18.14 8.91
C ASP A 555 2.99 18.89 9.36
N ALA A 556 3.63 19.61 8.44
CA ALA A 556 4.87 20.30 8.72
C ALA A 556 4.68 21.74 9.21
N LYS A 557 3.69 22.48 8.70
CA LYS A 557 3.47 23.92 8.96
C LYS A 557 2.11 24.34 8.41
N GLY A 558 1.35 25.13 9.15
CA GLY A 558 0.10 25.65 8.60
C GLY A 558 -0.77 26.38 9.59
N ASN A 559 -1.98 26.78 9.22
CA ASN A 559 -3.03 27.05 10.21
C ASN A 559 -4.22 26.20 9.81
N ASP A 560 -4.21 24.97 10.29
CA ASP A 560 -4.91 23.87 9.65
C ASP A 560 -6.26 23.60 10.29
N ALA A 561 -7.13 22.93 9.54
CA ALA A 561 -8.45 22.54 9.99
C ALA A 561 -8.63 21.03 9.93
N TYR A 562 -8.75 20.40 11.10
CA TYR A 562 -8.87 18.97 11.28
C TYR A 562 -10.30 18.57 11.65
N SER A 563 -11.08 18.10 10.67
CA SER A 563 -12.49 17.74 10.83
C SER A 563 -12.75 16.25 10.53
N ILE A 564 -12.25 15.38 11.41
CA ILE A 564 -12.35 13.91 11.26
C ILE A 564 -13.14 13.28 12.42
N GLU A 565 -14.20 12.51 12.13
CA GLU A 565 -15.05 11.90 13.17
C GLU A 565 -14.28 10.97 14.13
N GLY A 566 -13.23 10.30 13.70
CA GLY A 566 -12.36 9.51 14.56
C GLY A 566 -11.00 9.28 13.91
N GLY A 567 -9.90 9.52 14.63
CA GLY A 567 -8.56 9.51 14.05
C GLY A 567 -7.54 10.34 14.83
N ASN A 568 -6.50 10.83 14.16
CA ASN A 568 -5.37 11.57 14.75
C ASN A 568 -4.52 10.68 15.66
N GLY A 569 -3.72 9.81 15.03
CA GLY A 569 -2.72 9.01 15.73
C GLY A 569 -3.36 7.90 16.56
N LEU A 570 -4.30 7.19 15.95
CA LEU A 570 -5.15 6.21 16.60
C LEU A 570 -4.60 4.78 16.43
N GLY A 571 -4.36 4.07 17.54
CA GLY A 571 -3.92 2.66 17.56
C GLY A 571 -5.05 1.69 17.90
N LEU A 572 -5.72 1.13 16.89
CA LEU A 572 -6.83 0.18 17.06
C LEU A 572 -6.41 -1.28 16.83
N SER A 573 -6.88 -2.21 17.66
CA SER A 573 -6.68 -3.65 17.44
C SER A 573 -5.20 -4.02 17.28
N ASN A 574 -4.39 -3.69 18.30
CA ASN A 574 -2.94 -3.97 18.35
C ASN A 574 -2.11 -3.26 17.28
N SER A 575 -2.43 -2.00 17.02
CA SER A 575 -1.79 -1.19 15.97
C SER A 575 -1.06 0.01 16.53
N VAL A 576 -0.28 0.68 15.68
CA VAL A 576 0.38 1.94 15.99
C VAL A 576 -0.23 3.04 15.12
N GLY A 577 -0.64 4.14 15.75
CA GLY A 577 -1.01 5.37 15.05
C GLY A 577 -0.16 6.53 15.53
N ILE A 578 0.36 7.32 14.60
CA ILE A 578 1.20 8.50 14.89
C ILE A 578 0.64 9.68 14.10
N PHE A 579 0.31 10.75 14.81
CA PHE A 579 -0.08 12.04 14.24
C PHE A 579 0.85 13.10 14.80
N ILE A 580 1.39 13.93 13.91
CA ILE A 580 2.28 15.02 14.25
C ILE A 580 1.84 16.24 13.46
N ASP A 581 1.40 17.28 14.16
CA ASP A 581 1.42 18.64 13.65
C ASP A 581 2.70 19.31 14.15
N LYS A 582 3.50 19.86 13.23
CA LYS A 582 4.78 20.48 13.58
C LYS A 582 4.65 21.97 13.84
N GLY A 583 3.56 22.61 13.42
CA GLY A 583 3.07 23.82 14.06
C GLY A 583 2.31 24.82 13.21
N GLY A 584 1.64 25.69 13.96
CA GLY A 584 0.89 26.84 13.54
C GLY A 584 -0.48 26.83 14.24
N ASN A 585 -1.42 27.71 13.88
CA ASN A 585 -2.62 27.90 14.75
C ASN A 585 -3.79 27.05 14.26
N ASP A 586 -3.97 25.88 14.85
CA ASP A 586 -4.77 24.82 14.28
C ASP A 586 -6.15 24.68 14.92
N ARG A 587 -7.08 24.13 14.14
CA ARG A 587 -8.47 23.91 14.54
C ARG A 587 -8.79 22.43 14.48
N TYR A 588 -8.90 21.83 15.65
CA TYR A 588 -9.42 20.48 15.80
C TYR A 588 -10.93 20.54 16.06
N GLU A 589 -11.75 19.97 15.17
CA GLU A 589 -13.18 20.29 15.15
C GLU A 589 -14.10 19.22 15.74
N ARG A 590 -13.59 17.99 15.97
CA ARG A 590 -14.43 16.83 16.31
C ARG A 590 -14.17 16.28 17.72
N ASN A 591 -15.23 16.16 18.51
CA ASN A 591 -15.16 15.53 19.82
C ASN A 591 -15.62 14.06 19.74
N ASN A 592 -14.69 13.16 19.43
CA ASN A 592 -14.93 11.72 19.52
C ASN A 592 -13.93 11.07 20.50
N PRO A 593 -14.35 10.04 21.28
CA PRO A 593 -13.44 9.30 22.17
C PRO A 593 -12.14 8.82 21.51
N GLN A 594 -12.20 8.50 20.21
CA GLN A 594 -11.06 7.99 19.45
C GLN A 594 -10.08 9.06 18.95
N ASN A 595 -10.41 10.36 19.03
CA ASN A 595 -9.51 11.42 18.60
C ASN A 595 -8.32 11.66 19.55
N TYR A 596 -7.28 12.29 19.01
CA TYR A 596 -6.18 12.94 19.72
C TYR A 596 -5.30 11.96 20.51
N GLY A 597 -4.77 10.95 19.83
CA GLY A 597 -3.83 10.00 20.41
C GLY A 597 -4.53 9.00 21.32
N ASN A 598 -5.34 8.12 20.73
CA ASN A 598 -6.07 7.08 21.45
C ASN A 598 -5.53 5.69 21.11
N ALA A 599 -5.58 4.77 22.09
CA ALA A 599 -5.40 3.36 21.82
C ALA A 599 -6.28 2.50 22.72
N VAL A 600 -6.84 1.42 22.18
CA VAL A 600 -7.82 0.58 22.89
C VAL A 600 -7.21 -0.77 23.26
N TYR A 601 -7.39 -1.20 24.51
CA TYR A 601 -7.05 -2.55 24.96
C TYR A 601 -7.90 -3.55 24.17
N SER A 602 -7.23 -4.41 23.41
CA SER A 602 -7.88 -5.38 22.55
C SER A 602 -6.99 -6.60 22.43
N ARG A 603 -7.60 -7.78 22.21
CA ARG A 603 -6.87 -9.05 22.01
C ARG A 603 -5.78 -9.29 23.06
N ALA A 604 -6.10 -9.01 24.32
CA ALA A 604 -5.19 -9.14 25.48
C ALA A 604 -3.94 -8.24 25.49
N THR A 605 -3.82 -7.24 24.60
CA THR A 605 -2.76 -6.21 24.65
C THR A 605 -3.29 -4.79 24.41
N GLY A 606 -3.68 -4.44 23.19
CA GLY A 606 -3.93 -3.07 22.75
C GLY A 606 -2.85 -2.49 21.85
N GLY A 607 -3.13 -1.29 21.33
CA GLY A 607 -2.24 -0.53 20.44
C GLY A 607 -1.53 0.63 21.13
N ILE A 608 -0.81 1.43 20.36
CA ILE A 608 -0.16 2.68 20.77
C ILE A 608 -0.70 3.80 19.86
N GLY A 609 -1.13 4.91 20.46
CA GLY A 609 -1.65 6.05 19.73
C GLY A 609 -0.96 7.32 20.18
N LEU A 610 -0.27 8.00 19.27
CA LEU A 610 0.50 9.20 19.56
C LEU A 610 -0.09 10.39 18.80
N PHE A 611 -0.38 11.45 19.54
CA PHE A 611 -0.75 12.74 19.00
C PHE A 611 0.23 13.78 19.53
N LEU A 612 0.85 14.52 18.62
CA LEU A 612 1.78 15.58 18.96
C LEU A 612 1.43 16.81 18.13
N ASP A 613 0.99 17.85 18.80
CA ASP A 613 0.99 19.21 18.29
C ASP A 613 2.18 19.94 18.92
N LYS A 614 3.00 20.62 18.10
CA LYS A 614 4.33 21.07 18.52
C LYS A 614 4.49 22.56 18.74
N ASP A 615 3.70 23.40 18.08
CA ASP A 615 3.83 24.84 18.17
C ASP A 615 2.57 25.50 17.63
N GLY A 616 2.28 26.70 18.11
CA GLY A 616 1.17 27.51 17.64
C GLY A 616 0.12 27.71 18.71
N LYS A 617 -1.15 27.82 18.30
CA LYS A 617 -2.24 28.14 19.22
C LYS A 617 -3.52 27.51 18.74
N ASP A 618 -3.93 26.49 19.46
CA ASP A 618 -4.83 25.53 18.89
C ASP A 618 -6.17 25.55 19.59
N SER A 619 -7.18 25.11 18.85
CA SER A 619 -8.54 25.01 19.35
C SER A 619 -9.04 23.59 19.30
N TYR A 620 -9.57 23.12 20.44
CA TYR A 620 -10.15 21.80 20.60
C TYR A 620 -11.61 21.92 21.06
N PRO A 621 -12.48 20.95 20.71
CA PRO A 621 -13.88 20.97 21.10
C PRO A 621 -14.11 20.39 22.51
N ASP A 622 -13.12 19.67 23.06
CA ASP A 622 -13.17 19.06 24.39
C ASP A 622 -12.24 19.82 25.34
N THR A 623 -12.79 20.37 26.42
CA THR A 623 -12.05 21.12 27.44
C THR A 623 -11.02 20.29 28.23
N LEU A 624 -10.99 18.97 28.07
CA LEU A 624 -9.96 18.08 28.64
C LEU A 624 -8.71 17.98 27.76
N MET A 625 -8.79 18.39 26.49
CA MET A 625 -7.65 18.67 25.63
C MET A 625 -7.55 20.17 25.48
N THR A 626 -6.46 20.74 25.93
CA THR A 626 -6.24 22.18 25.79
C THR A 626 -4.78 22.43 25.47
N GLU A 627 -4.54 23.55 24.81
CA GLU A 627 -3.24 24.20 24.66
C GLU A 627 -2.25 23.91 25.81
N GLY A 628 -1.03 23.50 25.47
CA GLY A 628 0.08 23.32 26.40
C GLY A 628 -0.10 22.18 27.40
N THR A 629 -1.02 21.25 27.16
CA THR A 629 -1.27 20.11 28.06
C THR A 629 -0.86 18.78 27.47
N THR A 630 -0.73 17.78 28.33
CA THR A 630 -0.54 16.38 27.94
C THR A 630 -1.68 15.57 28.55
N TRP A 631 -2.33 14.74 27.75
CA TRP A 631 -3.44 13.91 28.18
C TRP A 631 -3.22 12.44 27.79
N LYS A 632 -3.82 11.53 28.55
CA LYS A 632 -3.73 10.08 28.32
C LYS A 632 -5.12 9.55 27.93
N LYS A 633 -5.17 8.73 26.89
CA LYS A 633 -6.41 8.18 26.34
C LYS A 633 -6.31 6.67 26.14
N GLY A 634 -7.34 5.95 26.60
CA GLY A 634 -7.40 4.50 26.49
C GLY A 634 -6.24 3.81 27.23
N THR A 635 -5.53 2.91 26.57
CA THR A 635 -4.49 2.06 27.19
C THR A 635 -3.10 2.66 27.08
N TYR A 636 -2.64 2.94 25.86
CA TYR A 636 -1.37 3.60 25.56
C TYR A 636 -1.54 4.71 24.53
N GLY A 637 -2.71 5.36 24.54
CA GLY A 637 -2.94 6.59 23.79
C GLY A 637 -2.43 7.79 24.59
N ILE A 638 -1.69 8.68 23.96
CA ILE A 638 -1.25 9.92 24.56
C ILE A 638 -1.27 11.04 23.52
N GLY A 639 -1.75 12.20 23.95
CA GLY A 639 -1.65 13.43 23.18
C GLY A 639 -0.91 14.50 23.96
N ARG A 640 -0.20 15.37 23.24
CA ARG A 640 0.43 16.57 23.77
C ARG A 640 0.31 17.70 22.76
N ASP A 641 0.14 18.87 23.33
CA ASP A 641 0.18 20.17 22.68
C ASP A 641 1.21 21.03 23.44
N LEU A 642 2.00 21.85 22.74
CA LEU A 642 3.11 22.64 23.28
C LEU A 642 2.86 24.16 23.12
N ASP A 643 2.63 24.87 24.23
CA ASP A 643 2.24 26.31 24.27
C ASP A 643 3.35 27.30 23.85
N SER A 644 3.05 28.20 22.90
CA SER A 644 3.84 29.40 22.59
C SER A 644 3.11 30.77 22.77
N GLY A 645 1.89 30.79 23.31
CA GLY A 645 1.40 31.88 24.16
C GLY A 645 0.33 32.83 23.61
N LYS A 646 -0.86 32.77 24.26
CA LYS A 646 -1.98 33.74 24.43
C LYS A 646 -3.32 33.44 23.74
N LEU A 647 -4.27 33.12 24.63
CA LEU A 647 -5.72 32.89 24.55
C LEU A 647 -6.57 33.82 23.65
N MET A 648 -7.52 33.20 22.95
CA MET A 648 -8.83 33.75 22.59
C MET A 648 -9.90 32.65 22.76
N SER A 649 -10.99 32.96 23.46
CA SER A 649 -12.13 32.05 23.67
C SER A 649 -13.18 32.21 22.58
N SER A 650 -13.73 31.10 22.05
CA SER A 650 -15.02 31.14 21.37
C SER A 650 -15.88 29.93 21.72
N SER A 651 -17.15 30.20 21.95
CA SER A 651 -18.19 29.24 22.34
C SER A 651 -19.08 28.92 21.14
N THR A 652 -19.39 27.64 20.90
CA THR A 652 -20.53 27.26 20.05
C THR A 652 -21.34 26.13 20.70
N THR A 653 -22.60 26.08 20.27
CA THR A 653 -23.72 25.33 20.84
C THR A 653 -24.08 24.14 19.95
N ASP A 654 -24.61 23.10 20.59
CA ASP A 654 -24.95 21.79 20.03
C ASP A 654 -25.93 21.82 18.86
N SER A 655 -25.74 20.91 17.90
CA SER A 655 -26.77 20.51 16.93
C SER A 655 -26.98 19.01 16.94
N GLU A 656 -28.25 18.61 17.08
CA GLU A 656 -28.74 17.24 17.16
C GLU A 656 -28.63 16.48 15.82
N THR A 657 -28.18 15.24 15.89
CA THR A 657 -28.15 14.30 14.75
C THR A 657 -29.50 13.59 14.57
N LYS A 658 -30.01 13.59 13.33
CA LYS A 658 -31.17 12.79 12.90
C LYS A 658 -30.78 11.34 12.61
N LYS A 659 -31.67 10.42 12.98
CA LYS A 659 -31.58 8.97 12.69
C LYS A 659 -31.72 8.66 11.18
N PRO A 660 -30.93 7.72 10.62
CA PRO A 660 -31.15 7.17 9.28
C PRO A 660 -32.41 6.31 9.21
N ALA A 661 -32.99 6.21 8.00
CA ALA A 661 -34.16 5.41 7.69
C ALA A 661 -33.89 3.88 7.68
N GLU A 662 -34.91 3.09 8.00
CA GLU A 662 -34.86 1.63 8.11
C GLU A 662 -34.67 0.95 6.73
N ILE A 663 -33.64 0.11 6.62
CA ILE A 663 -33.38 -0.76 5.47
C ILE A 663 -34.15 -2.09 5.68
N PRO A 664 -34.90 -2.59 4.70
CA PRO A 664 -35.64 -3.86 4.83
C PRO A 664 -34.71 -5.07 5.01
N MET A 665 -35.10 -6.00 5.88
CA MET A 665 -34.34 -7.22 6.23
C MET A 665 -34.32 -8.26 5.10
N LEU A 666 -33.21 -8.99 4.98
CA LEU A 666 -33.10 -10.12 4.06
C LEU A 666 -33.96 -11.30 4.53
N PRO A 667 -34.64 -12.05 3.63
CA PRO A 667 -35.46 -13.19 4.01
C PRO A 667 -34.58 -14.36 4.48
N PRO A 668 -35.00 -15.12 5.52
CA PRO A 668 -34.32 -16.34 5.95
C PRO A 668 -34.46 -17.46 4.90
N PRO A 669 -33.52 -18.42 4.83
CA PRO A 669 -33.64 -19.60 3.97
C PRO A 669 -34.80 -20.50 4.40
N SER A 670 -35.41 -21.21 3.45
CA SER A 670 -36.46 -22.19 3.73
C SER A 670 -35.89 -23.45 4.40
N PRO A 671 -36.60 -24.08 5.38
CA PRO A 671 -36.09 -25.27 6.09
C PRO A 671 -35.72 -26.47 5.20
N ASP A 672 -36.30 -26.56 4.00
CA ASP A 672 -36.13 -27.62 3.00
C ASP A 672 -35.10 -27.31 1.91
N GLU A 673 -34.40 -26.17 1.96
CA GLU A 673 -33.31 -25.84 1.03
C GLU A 673 -32.14 -26.85 1.11
N PRO A 674 -31.32 -27.00 0.05
CA PRO A 674 -30.12 -27.82 0.10
C PRO A 674 -29.20 -27.43 1.28
N ILE A 675 -28.58 -28.42 1.92
CA ILE A 675 -27.76 -28.18 3.12
C ILE A 675 -26.57 -27.24 2.86
N ALA A 676 -26.08 -27.22 1.62
CA ALA A 676 -25.01 -26.31 1.17
C ALA A 676 -25.45 -24.83 1.23
N ASP A 677 -26.69 -24.53 0.84
CA ASP A 677 -27.25 -23.17 0.84
C ASP A 677 -27.55 -22.70 2.27
N ILE A 678 -28.04 -23.61 3.11
CA ILE A 678 -28.25 -23.35 4.55
C ILE A 678 -26.92 -23.06 5.24
N PHE A 679 -25.87 -23.83 4.94
CA PHE A 679 -24.54 -23.58 5.48
C PHE A 679 -23.97 -22.24 4.98
N SER A 680 -24.13 -21.93 3.70
CA SER A 680 -23.72 -20.64 3.12
C SER A 680 -24.40 -19.47 3.83
N ALA A 681 -25.72 -19.53 4.05
CA ALA A 681 -26.46 -18.52 4.80
C ALA A 681 -26.05 -18.44 6.28
N ALA A 682 -25.70 -19.57 6.92
CA ALA A 682 -25.18 -19.60 8.28
C ALA A 682 -23.78 -18.98 8.43
N ALA A 683 -23.05 -18.92 7.31
CA ALA A 683 -21.71 -18.34 7.14
C ALA A 683 -21.74 -16.93 6.51
N GLU A 684 -22.90 -16.25 6.48
CA GLU A 684 -22.97 -14.84 6.10
C GLU A 684 -22.54 -13.93 7.28
N TRP A 685 -22.17 -12.68 6.97
CA TRP A 685 -21.79 -11.70 7.99
C TRP A 685 -23.03 -11.18 8.73
N GLU A 686 -23.12 -11.49 10.03
CA GLU A 686 -24.28 -11.17 10.89
C GLU A 686 -24.34 -9.67 11.27
N VAL A 687 -24.54 -8.80 10.28
CA VAL A 687 -24.66 -7.34 10.47
C VAL A 687 -25.84 -6.76 9.67
N GLY A 688 -26.32 -5.59 10.09
CA GLY A 688 -27.35 -4.84 9.37
C GLY A 688 -28.63 -5.65 9.11
N ASN A 689 -29.00 -5.77 7.83
CA ASN A 689 -30.22 -6.42 7.39
C ASN A 689 -30.12 -7.97 7.31
N ALA A 690 -28.94 -8.56 7.58
CA ALA A 690 -28.69 -10.01 7.49
C ALA A 690 -28.77 -10.76 8.83
N ILE A 691 -28.91 -10.05 9.96
CA ILE A 691 -28.82 -10.63 11.32
C ILE A 691 -29.81 -11.80 11.53
N GLU A 692 -31.09 -11.60 11.20
CA GLU A 692 -32.14 -12.61 11.41
C GLU A 692 -31.98 -13.81 10.45
N ARG A 693 -31.51 -13.57 9.22
CA ARG A 693 -31.24 -14.61 8.22
C ARG A 693 -30.17 -15.58 8.70
N VAL A 694 -29.03 -15.07 9.18
CA VAL A 694 -27.90 -15.88 9.69
C VAL A 694 -28.32 -16.72 10.89
N LYS A 695 -29.02 -16.12 11.86
CA LYS A 695 -29.51 -16.83 13.05
C LYS A 695 -30.43 -17.98 12.66
N LYS A 696 -31.40 -17.74 11.79
CA LYS A 696 -32.35 -18.77 11.35
C LYS A 696 -31.68 -19.89 10.55
N ALA A 697 -30.71 -19.55 9.70
CA ALA A 697 -29.93 -20.53 8.97
C ALA A 697 -29.17 -21.48 9.93
N ARG A 698 -28.57 -20.95 11.00
CA ARG A 698 -27.89 -21.76 12.03
C ARG A 698 -28.85 -22.69 12.78
N GLU A 699 -30.06 -22.24 13.09
CA GLU A 699 -31.09 -23.10 13.71
C GLU A 699 -31.45 -24.28 12.80
N ILE A 700 -31.66 -24.03 11.50
CA ILE A 700 -31.99 -25.07 10.52
C ILE A 700 -30.81 -26.04 10.33
N MET A 701 -29.59 -25.51 10.24
CA MET A 701 -28.36 -26.31 10.16
C MET A 701 -28.24 -27.29 11.34
N LEU A 702 -28.53 -26.85 12.56
CA LEU A 702 -28.52 -27.69 13.75
C LEU A 702 -29.66 -28.72 13.76
N ALA A 703 -30.84 -28.36 13.27
CA ALA A 703 -31.97 -29.31 13.14
C ALA A 703 -31.69 -30.42 12.13
N ARG A 704 -30.80 -30.18 11.15
CA ARG A 704 -30.36 -31.13 10.12
C ARG A 704 -28.89 -31.51 10.28
N ALA A 705 -28.45 -31.69 11.54
CA ALA A 705 -27.04 -31.86 11.86
C ALA A 705 -26.36 -33.03 11.13
N ASP A 706 -27.03 -34.18 10.94
CA ASP A 706 -26.41 -35.32 10.24
C ASP A 706 -26.03 -34.96 8.79
N GLU A 707 -26.93 -34.30 8.06
CA GLU A 707 -26.67 -33.82 6.70
C GLU A 707 -25.60 -32.71 6.69
N ALA A 708 -25.63 -31.82 7.68
CA ALA A 708 -24.66 -30.74 7.81
C ALA A 708 -23.25 -31.28 8.08
N ILE A 709 -23.11 -32.25 8.99
CA ILE A 709 -21.84 -32.89 9.37
C ILE A 709 -21.20 -33.56 8.14
N ASP A 710 -21.97 -34.36 7.41
CA ASP A 710 -21.50 -35.01 6.19
C ASP A 710 -21.02 -33.99 5.14
N TYR A 711 -21.77 -32.90 4.97
CA TYR A 711 -21.41 -31.82 4.06
C TYR A 711 -20.13 -31.09 4.48
N VAL A 712 -20.01 -30.68 5.75
CA VAL A 712 -18.87 -29.86 6.20
C VAL A 712 -17.57 -30.65 6.28
N ILE A 713 -17.60 -31.91 6.71
CA ILE A 713 -16.40 -32.77 6.72
C ILE A 713 -15.85 -32.92 5.31
N LYS A 714 -16.73 -33.13 4.33
CA LYS A 714 -16.33 -33.35 2.94
C LYS A 714 -15.84 -32.08 2.25
N ASN A 715 -16.45 -30.93 2.55
CA ASN A 715 -16.30 -29.74 1.71
C ASN A 715 -15.82 -28.46 2.42
N LYS A 716 -15.83 -28.39 3.76
CA LYS A 716 -15.66 -27.12 4.49
C LYS A 716 -14.72 -27.17 5.70
N LEU A 717 -14.18 -28.33 6.07
CA LEU A 717 -13.29 -28.44 7.22
C LEU A 717 -11.92 -27.75 6.99
N ASP A 718 -11.52 -27.54 5.74
CA ASP A 718 -10.36 -26.75 5.29
C ASP A 718 -10.69 -25.27 5.06
N THR A 719 -11.78 -24.75 5.63
CA THR A 719 -12.15 -23.35 5.41
C THR A 719 -11.08 -22.37 5.88
N LYS A 720 -10.81 -21.35 5.03
CA LYS A 720 -10.08 -20.13 5.37
C LYS A 720 -11.02 -18.98 5.77
N SER A 721 -12.33 -19.14 5.58
CA SER A 721 -13.33 -18.12 5.88
C SER A 721 -13.63 -18.11 7.37
N GLY A 722 -13.37 -16.98 8.03
CA GLY A 722 -13.76 -16.80 9.43
C GLY A 722 -15.27 -16.90 9.66
N LEU A 723 -16.09 -16.66 8.63
CA LEU A 723 -17.55 -16.79 8.73
C LEU A 723 -18.00 -18.24 8.63
N GLU A 724 -17.43 -19.02 7.70
CA GLU A 724 -17.68 -20.47 7.63
C GLU A 724 -17.17 -21.16 8.91
N TYR A 725 -16.00 -20.75 9.42
CA TYR A 725 -15.47 -21.26 10.69
C TYR A 725 -16.44 -21.04 11.86
N ARG A 726 -17.07 -19.85 11.97
CA ARG A 726 -18.10 -19.57 12.99
C ARG A 726 -19.32 -20.48 12.88
N ALA A 727 -19.73 -20.85 11.66
CA ALA A 727 -20.81 -21.82 11.48
C ALA A 727 -20.38 -23.21 12.00
N LEU A 728 -19.14 -23.62 11.78
CA LEU A 728 -18.57 -24.86 12.35
C LEU A 728 -18.48 -24.82 13.88
N GLU A 729 -18.13 -23.67 14.48
CA GLU A 729 -18.10 -23.48 15.94
C GLU A 729 -19.48 -23.72 16.57
N VAL A 730 -20.55 -23.24 15.94
CA VAL A 730 -21.92 -23.48 16.40
C VAL A 730 -22.26 -24.98 16.32
N LEU A 731 -21.87 -25.65 15.24
CA LEU A 731 -22.15 -27.07 15.04
C LEU A 731 -21.40 -27.96 16.07
N VAL A 732 -20.11 -27.73 16.30
CA VAL A 732 -19.31 -28.55 17.25
C VAL A 732 -19.76 -28.36 18.70
N LYS A 733 -20.23 -27.16 19.04
CA LYS A 733 -20.72 -26.84 20.38
C LYS A 733 -22.00 -27.59 20.74
N GLU A 734 -22.91 -27.73 19.77
CA GLU A 734 -24.24 -28.29 20.00
C GLU A 734 -24.37 -29.77 19.55
N ASN A 735 -23.34 -30.36 18.93
CA ASN A 735 -23.34 -31.73 18.44
C ASN A 735 -22.11 -32.55 18.88
N GLU A 736 -22.31 -33.50 19.80
CA GLU A 736 -21.26 -34.35 20.35
C GLU A 736 -20.66 -35.33 19.33
N GLN A 737 -21.47 -35.84 18.40
CA GLN A 737 -21.00 -36.76 17.35
C GLN A 737 -19.99 -36.07 16.42
N PHE A 738 -20.28 -34.84 16.01
CA PHE A 738 -19.36 -34.03 15.22
C PHE A 738 -18.05 -33.83 15.95
N LYS A 739 -18.09 -33.47 17.25
CA LYS A 739 -16.88 -33.32 18.07
C LYS A 739 -16.01 -34.58 18.10
N GLN A 740 -16.61 -35.76 18.29
CA GLN A 740 -15.86 -37.01 18.29
C GLN A 740 -15.22 -37.30 16.93
N LEU A 741 -15.94 -37.05 15.83
CA LEU A 741 -15.41 -37.22 14.47
C LEU A 741 -14.21 -36.31 14.17
N LEU A 742 -14.15 -35.11 14.75
CA LEU A 742 -13.03 -34.19 14.53
C LEU A 742 -11.68 -34.76 14.97
N PHE A 743 -11.63 -35.68 15.95
CA PHE A 743 -10.38 -36.31 16.38
C PHE A 743 -9.65 -37.05 15.26
N ASP A 744 -10.41 -37.66 14.34
CA ASP A 744 -9.88 -38.39 13.18
C ASP A 744 -9.14 -37.46 12.21
N TYR A 745 -9.41 -36.15 12.27
CA TYR A 745 -8.82 -35.13 11.39
C TYR A 745 -7.68 -34.34 12.04
N THR A 746 -7.37 -34.55 13.32
CA THR A 746 -6.33 -33.77 14.03
C THR A 746 -4.90 -33.98 13.52
N ASP A 747 -4.69 -35.04 12.74
CA ASP A 747 -3.45 -35.44 12.08
C ASP A 747 -3.58 -35.47 10.55
N ASP A 748 -4.64 -34.86 9.98
CA ASP A 748 -4.92 -34.88 8.53
C ASP A 748 -3.72 -34.40 7.70
N ILE A 749 -3.61 -34.93 6.47
CA ILE A 749 -2.57 -34.55 5.51
C ILE A 749 -2.73 -33.09 5.08
N ASP A 750 -3.97 -32.62 5.01
CA ASP A 750 -4.29 -31.22 4.85
C ASP A 750 -4.09 -30.49 6.19
N SER A 751 -3.06 -29.64 6.21
CA SER A 751 -2.71 -28.90 7.41
C SER A 751 -3.79 -27.94 7.90
N LEU A 752 -4.66 -27.43 7.03
CA LEU A 752 -5.74 -26.53 7.41
C LEU A 752 -6.91 -27.32 8.01
N LYS A 753 -7.27 -28.48 7.45
CA LYS A 753 -8.22 -29.41 8.09
C LYS A 753 -7.76 -29.81 9.48
N ALA A 754 -6.49 -30.19 9.60
CA ALA A 754 -5.92 -30.55 10.89
C ALA A 754 -6.00 -29.41 11.91
N LYS A 755 -5.59 -28.19 11.52
CA LYS A 755 -5.65 -27.01 12.41
C LYS A 755 -7.08 -26.61 12.77
N ASN A 756 -8.03 -26.70 11.84
CA ASN A 756 -9.43 -26.39 12.10
C ASN A 756 -10.06 -27.43 13.03
N ALA A 757 -9.82 -28.72 12.81
CA ALA A 757 -10.26 -29.78 13.71
C ALA A 757 -9.71 -29.62 15.13
N LEU A 758 -8.39 -29.39 15.27
CA LEU A 758 -7.75 -29.10 16.55
C LEU A 758 -8.43 -27.90 17.25
N SER A 759 -8.64 -26.80 16.51
CA SER A 759 -9.22 -25.57 17.07
C SER A 759 -10.68 -25.73 17.50
N LEU A 760 -11.50 -26.45 16.71
CA LEU A 760 -12.90 -26.73 17.03
C LEU A 760 -13.04 -27.60 18.30
N ILE A 761 -12.22 -28.64 18.44
CA ILE A 761 -12.21 -29.48 19.66
C ILE A 761 -11.77 -28.66 20.88
N ALA A 762 -10.73 -27.84 20.73
CA ALA A 762 -10.25 -26.98 21.82
C ALA A 762 -11.29 -25.93 22.23
N GLY A 763 -12.05 -25.39 21.28
CA GLY A 763 -13.09 -24.38 21.52
C GLY A 763 -14.22 -24.85 22.45
N VAL A 764 -14.47 -26.16 22.52
CA VAL A 764 -15.42 -26.78 23.46
C VAL A 764 -14.76 -27.33 24.74
N GLY A 765 -13.44 -27.13 24.90
CA GLY A 765 -12.71 -27.41 26.14
C GLY A 765 -12.46 -28.90 26.43
N ASP A 766 -12.39 -29.76 25.41
CA ASP A 766 -12.13 -31.18 25.61
C ASP A 766 -10.66 -31.44 26.05
N SER A 767 -10.48 -31.92 27.28
CA SER A 767 -9.16 -32.16 27.86
C SER A 767 -8.38 -33.29 27.21
N THR A 768 -9.02 -34.21 26.49
CA THR A 768 -8.35 -35.35 25.84
C THR A 768 -7.46 -34.90 24.68
N LEU A 769 -7.70 -33.71 24.13
CA LEU A 769 -6.91 -33.11 23.05
C LEU A 769 -5.44 -32.89 23.43
N ILE A 770 -5.12 -32.83 24.73
CA ILE A 770 -3.77 -32.55 25.22
C ILE A 770 -2.70 -33.53 24.71
N GLU A 771 -3.05 -34.82 24.55
CA GLU A 771 -2.12 -35.83 24.03
C GLU A 771 -1.69 -35.51 22.60
N THR A 772 -2.66 -35.11 21.76
CA THR A 772 -2.44 -34.70 20.37
C THR A 772 -1.61 -33.42 20.29
N LEU A 773 -1.91 -32.40 21.11
CA LEU A 773 -1.14 -31.15 21.13
C LEU A 773 0.32 -31.38 21.55
N ARG A 774 0.55 -32.23 22.57
CA ARG A 774 1.89 -32.61 23.03
C ARG A 774 2.68 -33.28 21.90
N LYS A 775 2.06 -34.25 21.21
CA LYS A 775 2.67 -34.94 20.06
C LYS A 775 3.07 -33.94 18.97
N HIS A 776 2.19 -33.01 18.61
CA HIS A 776 2.47 -32.00 17.59
C HIS A 776 3.62 -31.07 17.99
N LEU A 777 3.62 -30.57 19.22
CA LEU A 777 4.70 -29.71 19.73
C LEU A 777 6.06 -30.42 19.75
N ASN A 778 6.12 -31.68 20.20
CA ASN A 778 7.35 -32.47 20.20
C ASN A 778 7.92 -32.69 18.79
N ASN A 779 7.05 -32.71 17.78
CA ASN A 779 7.43 -32.84 16.37
C ASN A 779 7.68 -31.48 15.70
N GLY A 780 7.58 -30.35 16.42
CA GLY A 780 7.68 -29.01 15.86
C GLY A 780 6.53 -28.65 14.89
N LYS A 781 5.41 -29.37 14.95
CA LYS A 781 4.25 -29.18 14.06
C LYS A 781 3.24 -28.23 14.71
N TYR A 782 2.70 -27.31 13.93
CA TYR A 782 1.62 -26.39 14.31
C TYR A 782 1.85 -25.62 15.62
N ILE A 783 3.10 -25.23 15.90
CA ILE A 783 3.50 -24.68 17.20
C ILE A 783 2.58 -23.54 17.66
N THR A 784 2.34 -22.51 16.84
CA THR A 784 1.47 -21.37 17.20
C THR A 784 0.04 -21.79 17.51
N THR A 785 -0.53 -22.69 16.70
CA THR A 785 -1.85 -23.29 16.94
C THR A 785 -1.84 -24.03 18.27
N CYS A 786 -0.94 -24.99 18.46
CA CYS A 786 -0.84 -25.78 19.70
C CYS A 786 -0.71 -24.90 20.95
N LEU A 787 0.20 -23.91 20.94
CA LEU A 787 0.37 -22.97 22.05
C LEU A 787 -0.91 -22.18 22.33
N SER A 788 -1.66 -21.77 21.30
CA SER A 788 -2.94 -21.09 21.52
C SER A 788 -4.01 -22.02 22.08
N LEU A 789 -4.09 -23.26 21.60
CA LEU A 789 -5.13 -24.22 21.99
C LEU A 789 -4.94 -24.76 23.40
N LEU A 790 -3.69 -24.90 23.87
CA LEU A 790 -3.38 -25.26 25.26
C LEU A 790 -4.02 -24.29 26.27
N GLY A 791 -4.26 -23.02 25.90
CA GLY A 791 -4.96 -22.05 26.75
C GLY A 791 -6.39 -22.45 27.10
N SER A 792 -7.02 -23.29 26.29
CA SER A 792 -8.40 -23.76 26.49
C SER A 792 -8.47 -25.04 27.33
N ILE A 793 -7.32 -25.71 27.58
CA ILE A 793 -7.23 -26.94 28.36
C ILE A 793 -6.69 -26.61 29.76
N LYS A 794 -7.57 -26.63 30.76
CA LYS A 794 -7.22 -26.31 32.15
C LYS A 794 -6.52 -27.49 32.84
N SER A 795 -5.24 -27.69 32.57
CA SER A 795 -4.43 -28.74 33.20
C SER A 795 -3.01 -28.25 33.54
N ALA A 796 -2.40 -28.86 34.57
CA ALA A 796 -1.01 -28.58 34.95
C ALA A 796 -0.04 -28.85 33.80
N GLU A 797 -0.30 -29.91 33.04
CA GLU A 797 0.50 -30.25 31.87
C GLU A 797 0.43 -29.18 30.77
N SER A 798 -0.73 -28.54 30.56
CA SER A 798 -0.82 -27.43 29.60
C SER A 798 0.06 -26.25 30.02
N VAL A 799 0.12 -25.96 31.31
CA VAL A 799 1.02 -24.95 31.88
C VAL A 799 2.49 -25.32 31.63
N ASP A 800 2.87 -26.58 31.89
CA ASP A 800 4.24 -27.06 31.69
C ASP A 800 4.66 -26.99 30.21
N LEU A 801 3.78 -27.36 29.28
CA LEU A 801 4.05 -27.30 27.84
C LEU A 801 4.16 -25.85 27.35
N LEU A 802 3.29 -24.96 27.82
CA LEU A 802 3.35 -23.53 27.49
C LEU A 802 4.64 -22.88 28.00
N PHE A 803 5.04 -23.19 29.24
CA PHE A 803 6.16 -22.52 29.89
C PHE A 803 7.51 -22.81 29.21
N GLN A 804 7.64 -23.94 28.51
CA GLN A 804 8.81 -24.24 27.68
C GLN A 804 9.07 -23.18 26.58
N TYR A 805 8.03 -22.45 26.17
CA TYR A 805 8.10 -21.42 25.15
C TYR A 805 8.06 -19.98 25.71
N ALA A 806 7.96 -19.82 27.04
CA ALA A 806 7.80 -18.52 27.69
C ALA A 806 8.96 -17.53 27.41
N PHE A 807 10.16 -18.03 27.15
CA PHE A 807 11.35 -17.22 26.87
C PHE A 807 11.98 -17.55 25.51
N HIS A 808 11.16 -18.02 24.57
CA HIS A 808 11.60 -18.37 23.22
C HIS A 808 12.02 -17.12 22.41
N PRO A 809 13.01 -17.19 21.49
CA PRO A 809 13.44 -16.03 20.70
C PRO A 809 12.32 -15.36 19.87
N SER A 810 11.36 -16.14 19.38
CA SER A 810 10.17 -15.62 18.67
C SER A 810 9.21 -14.90 19.62
N GLU A 811 9.02 -13.60 19.41
CA GLU A 811 8.03 -12.79 20.13
C GLU A 811 6.62 -13.35 20.00
N ARG A 812 6.23 -13.79 18.79
CA ARG A 812 4.95 -14.44 18.51
C ARG A 812 4.65 -15.57 19.50
N TYR A 813 5.63 -16.44 19.77
CA TYR A 813 5.45 -17.57 20.68
C TYR A 813 5.28 -17.10 22.12
N ARG A 814 6.12 -16.16 22.58
CA ARG A 814 6.03 -15.63 23.94
C ARG A 814 4.69 -14.94 24.21
N TYR A 815 4.19 -14.15 23.26
CA TYR A 815 2.88 -13.52 23.38
C TYR A 815 1.74 -14.54 23.44
N ILE A 816 1.73 -15.54 22.55
CA ILE A 816 0.71 -16.61 22.57
C ILE A 816 0.76 -17.35 23.91
N VAL A 817 1.96 -17.69 24.40
CA VAL A 817 2.14 -18.34 25.71
C VAL A 817 1.56 -17.50 26.84
N ALA A 818 1.90 -16.21 26.91
CA ALA A 818 1.38 -15.32 27.95
C ALA A 818 -0.16 -15.24 27.93
N ARG A 819 -0.75 -15.14 26.73
CA ARG A 819 -2.20 -15.14 26.53
C ARG A 819 -2.85 -16.46 26.97
N SER A 820 -2.27 -17.59 26.58
CA SER A 820 -2.77 -18.92 26.94
C SER A 820 -2.67 -19.18 28.45
N LEU A 821 -1.58 -18.75 29.10
CA LEU A 821 -1.43 -18.82 30.55
C LEU A 821 -2.48 -17.96 31.28
N LYS A 822 -2.74 -16.73 30.79
CA LYS A 822 -3.84 -15.88 31.30
C LYS A 822 -5.19 -16.59 31.17
N GLN A 823 -5.44 -17.26 30.05
CA GLN A 823 -6.70 -17.97 29.79
C GLN A 823 -6.92 -19.19 30.71
N ILE A 824 -5.85 -19.96 31.01
CA ILE A 824 -5.93 -21.12 31.91
C ILE A 824 -6.37 -20.68 33.33
N GLY A 825 -5.77 -19.61 33.85
CA GLY A 825 -6.19 -18.96 35.08
C GLY A 825 -5.96 -19.75 36.38
N THR A 826 -5.12 -20.79 36.37
CA THR A 826 -4.75 -21.54 37.59
C THR A 826 -3.62 -20.83 38.35
N PRO A 827 -3.43 -21.09 39.67
CA PRO A 827 -2.33 -20.53 40.44
C PRO A 827 -0.95 -20.79 39.83
N GLU A 828 -0.74 -21.98 39.26
CA GLU A 828 0.50 -22.35 38.57
C GLU A 828 0.69 -21.51 37.31
N ALA A 829 -0.36 -21.36 36.49
CA ALA A 829 -0.32 -20.53 35.28
C ALA A 829 -0.03 -19.06 35.62
N HIS A 830 -0.63 -18.54 36.68
CA HIS A 830 -0.37 -17.19 37.20
C HIS A 830 1.08 -17.01 37.64
N ASN A 831 1.68 -18.01 38.30
CA ASN A 831 3.09 -17.96 38.70
C ASN A 831 4.03 -17.98 37.48
N CYS A 832 3.70 -18.74 36.44
CA CYS A 832 4.41 -18.71 35.16
C CYS A 832 4.29 -17.35 34.47
N LEU A 833 3.08 -16.77 34.44
CA LEU A 833 2.83 -15.48 33.80
C LEU A 833 3.61 -14.33 34.47
N LYS A 834 3.71 -14.32 35.81
CA LYS A 834 4.54 -13.35 36.56
C LYS A 834 6.03 -13.41 36.19
N GLN A 835 6.55 -14.59 35.85
CA GLN A 835 7.94 -14.73 35.44
C GLN A 835 8.21 -14.07 34.07
N MET A 836 7.17 -13.82 33.28
CA MET A 836 7.25 -13.16 31.97
C MET A 836 7.13 -11.63 32.05
N ALA A 837 6.96 -11.03 33.25
CA ALA A 837 6.72 -9.59 33.42
C ALA A 837 7.83 -8.68 32.86
N ASN A 838 9.07 -9.18 32.81
CA ASN A 838 10.24 -8.44 32.32
C ASN A 838 10.58 -8.74 30.84
N ASP A 839 9.64 -9.26 30.05
CA ASP A 839 9.86 -9.45 28.60
C ASP A 839 10.15 -8.11 27.92
N ASN A 840 10.92 -8.11 26.83
CA ASN A 840 11.18 -6.89 26.07
C ASN A 840 10.05 -6.54 25.08
N SER A 841 9.19 -7.50 24.76
CA SER A 841 8.03 -7.32 23.88
C SER A 841 6.98 -6.41 24.52
N PHE A 842 6.55 -5.39 23.77
CA PHE A 842 5.39 -4.56 24.14
C PHE A 842 4.14 -5.42 24.38
N LEU A 843 3.90 -6.42 23.53
CA LEU A 843 2.72 -7.30 23.63
C LEU A 843 2.71 -8.09 24.94
N VAL A 844 3.83 -8.73 25.29
CA VAL A 844 3.93 -9.55 26.51
C VAL A 844 3.85 -8.67 27.76
N LYS A 845 4.62 -7.58 27.83
CA LYS A 845 4.62 -6.66 28.98
C LYS A 845 3.23 -6.11 29.26
N THR A 846 2.56 -5.65 28.22
CA THR A 846 1.21 -5.09 28.31
C THR A 846 0.23 -6.12 28.86
N LEU A 847 0.27 -7.34 28.32
CA LEU A 847 -0.63 -8.41 28.75
C LEU A 847 -0.45 -8.72 30.23
N VAL A 848 0.80 -8.91 30.67
CA VAL A 848 1.11 -9.24 32.06
C VAL A 848 0.71 -8.09 32.98
N ARG A 849 1.09 -6.85 32.66
CA ARG A 849 0.73 -5.66 33.44
C ARG A 849 -0.78 -5.52 33.62
N LYS A 850 -1.54 -5.64 32.54
CA LYS A 850 -3.01 -5.52 32.59
C LYS A 850 -3.65 -6.64 33.39
N TRP A 851 -3.14 -7.85 33.24
CA TRP A 851 -3.57 -8.96 34.08
C TRP A 851 -3.28 -8.69 35.57
N GLU A 852 -2.10 -8.17 35.93
CA GLU A 852 -1.78 -7.83 37.32
C GLU A 852 -2.69 -6.72 37.88
N GLU A 853 -3.02 -5.71 37.07
CA GLU A 853 -4.00 -4.66 37.42
C GLU A 853 -5.40 -5.25 37.67
N GLU A 854 -5.83 -6.27 36.90
CA GLU A 854 -7.11 -6.98 37.07
C GLU A 854 -7.17 -7.86 38.34
N GLN A 855 -6.03 -8.24 38.92
CA GLN A 855 -5.95 -9.07 40.14
C GLN A 855 -5.93 -8.24 41.44
N GLN A 856 -5.72 -6.92 41.36
CA GLN A 856 -5.72 -5.99 42.49
C GLN A 856 -7.12 -5.46 42.76
#